data_AF-A0A5K7X864-F1
#
_entry.id   AF-A0A5K7X864-F1
#
_cell.length_a   1.000
_cell.length_b   1.000
_cell.length_c   1.000
_cell.angle_alpha   90.00
_cell.angle_beta   90.00
_cell.angle_gamma   90.00
#
_symmetry.space_group_name_H-M   'P 1'
#
loop_
_entity.id
_entity.type
_entity.pdbx_description
1 polymer ?
#
loop_
_entity_poly.entity_id
_entity_poly.type
_entity_poly.pdbx_seq_one_letter_code
_entity_poly.pdbx_strand_id
1 'polypeptide(L)'
;MSTIDSPVAGALQPTDATSMHDHSSCPEKIPCRVYRHAGEASKAVAAEIAAFIRERNSQGRKTVLGLATGSTPVGVYAELVRLHQQEGLSFQNVVTFNLDEYFPMQPDELQSYVRFMHENLFDHVDILEENVHVPDGTLADTQVEEYCRNYEAKIVEAGGIDIQILGIGRTGHIGFNEPGSGRDSRTRMITLDKKTRRDAASDFFAEENVPRRAITMGVGTILEAKKVILMAYGEGKSAVVAKAVEGEISAIVAASFLQTHPNAQFVLDDAAADALTRRRSPWLVGPVNWDNAAIRKAVIWLAQKVQKPILKLTEEDYNEEGLQDLLASQGRAYNLNIEVFRELQQTITGWPGGKPEHARRAGDSLRFGEGCFPKRVLIFSPHPDDDVISMGGTLIRLVDQGHEVHVAYQTSGNIAVFDDDAITFMDFVSEFNRKFNIDPERTAEFERHIDEFVKHKQQGQVDSPEVQFIKGTIRRAEARSATRCCNIPESQLHFMDMPFYETGRVRKKPLGDDDIRITVELLRKVQPHQVYAAGDLSDPHGTHRTCLAAILQACKQIEAEGDEWYQQCQVWLYRGAWQEWGAHQIEMAVPLSPQELLRKRAAIFKHESQKDRALFPGNDPREFWQRAEQRNRTTAETYDKLGLAEYEAIEGFVRWKGDLDSVL
;
A
#
# COMPACT_ATOMS: atom_id res chain seq x y z
N MET A 1 40.99 32.53 24.66
CA MET A 1 39.75 33.33 24.57
C MET A 1 39.71 33.89 23.15
N SER A 2 38.82 33.52 22.24
CA SER A 2 37.61 32.70 22.24
C SER A 2 37.47 32.13 20.83
N THR A 3 37.21 30.82 20.73
CA THR A 3 36.95 30.09 19.49
C THR A 3 35.49 30.27 19.06
N ILE A 4 35.30 30.26 17.74
CA ILE A 4 34.04 30.42 17.01
C ILE A 4 33.42 29.02 16.85
N ASP A 5 32.19 28.82 17.31
CA ASP A 5 31.43 27.58 17.14
C ASP A 5 30.67 27.57 15.80
N SER A 6 30.71 26.41 15.16
CA SER A 6 29.99 26.05 13.94
C SER A 6 28.90 25.02 14.30
N PRO A 7 27.66 25.08 13.77
CA PRO A 7 26.61 24.14 14.14
C PRO A 7 26.72 22.84 13.32
N VAL A 8 26.74 21.70 14.00
CA VAL A 8 26.71 20.35 13.42
C VAL A 8 25.25 19.92 13.18
N ALA A 9 25.01 19.34 12.00
CA ALA A 9 23.73 18.80 11.55
C ALA A 9 23.22 17.65 12.45
N GLY A 10 21.94 17.71 12.82
CA GLY A 10 21.26 16.67 13.60
C GLY A 10 20.95 15.44 12.74
N ALA A 11 21.47 14.28 13.15
CA ALA A 11 21.12 13.00 12.55
C ALA A 11 19.72 12.54 13.01
N LEU A 12 18.87 12.19 12.06
CA LEU A 12 17.58 11.51 12.28
C LEU A 12 17.83 10.17 12.99
N GLN A 13 17.40 10.07 14.25
CA GLN A 13 17.49 8.84 15.03
C GLN A 13 16.30 7.91 14.73
N PRO A 14 16.52 6.59 14.61
CA PRO A 14 15.43 5.62 14.52
C PRO A 14 14.56 5.64 15.77
N THR A 15 13.25 5.39 15.62
CA THR A 15 12.24 5.47 16.69
C THR A 15 12.31 4.37 17.74
N ASP A 16 13.32 3.50 17.71
CA ASP A 16 13.64 2.56 18.79
C ASP A 16 15.16 2.40 18.88
N ALA A 17 15.87 3.45 19.30
CA ALA A 17 17.22 3.30 19.86
C ALA A 17 17.13 2.92 21.35
N THR A 18 16.28 1.95 21.69
CA THR A 18 16.33 1.28 22.99
C THR A 18 17.52 0.33 22.99
N SER A 19 18.22 0.33 24.13
CA SER A 19 19.45 -0.39 24.47
C SER A 19 19.72 -1.68 23.71
N MET A 20 21.01 -1.98 23.50
CA MET A 20 21.51 -3.34 23.25
C MET A 20 20.90 -4.30 24.29
N HIS A 21 19.72 -4.81 24.00
CA HIS A 21 19.08 -5.87 24.76
C HIS A 21 19.78 -7.15 24.37
N ASP A 22 20.09 -7.93 25.40
CA ASP A 22 20.68 -9.25 25.31
C ASP A 22 20.09 -10.04 24.13
N HIS A 23 20.94 -10.44 23.17
CA HIS A 23 20.58 -11.13 21.92
C HIS A 23 19.90 -12.50 22.13
N SER A 24 19.57 -12.86 23.37
CA SER A 24 19.00 -14.15 23.76
C SER A 24 17.48 -14.28 23.58
N SER A 25 16.76 -13.18 23.26
CA SER A 25 15.28 -13.14 23.24
C SER A 25 14.62 -12.70 21.91
N CYS A 26 15.42 -12.34 20.90
CA CYS A 26 14.92 -11.84 19.61
C CYS A 26 14.66 -13.03 18.65
N PRO A 27 13.42 -13.30 18.22
CA PRO A 27 13.12 -14.40 17.29
C PRO A 27 13.65 -14.15 15.87
N GLU A 28 13.96 -12.89 15.52
CA GLU A 28 14.61 -12.55 14.28
C GLU A 28 16.04 -13.11 14.20
N LYS A 29 16.28 -13.98 13.22
CA LYS A 29 17.58 -14.63 12.94
C LYS A 29 18.51 -13.74 12.11
N ILE A 30 18.12 -12.50 11.81
CA ILE A 30 18.85 -11.51 11.02
C ILE A 30 18.51 -10.09 11.51
N PRO A 31 19.47 -9.14 11.55
CA PRO A 31 19.20 -7.78 11.99
C PRO A 31 18.08 -7.10 11.18
N CYS A 32 17.08 -6.57 11.90
CA CYS A 32 15.95 -5.83 11.32
C CYS A 32 15.91 -4.41 11.87
N ARG A 33 16.12 -3.40 11.02
CA ARG A 33 15.94 -1.98 11.34
C ARG A 33 14.56 -1.54 10.88
N VAL A 34 13.73 -1.12 11.83
CA VAL A 34 12.38 -0.65 11.54
C VAL A 34 12.34 0.86 11.68
N TYR A 35 11.81 1.51 10.66
CA TYR A 35 11.51 2.94 10.62
C TYR A 35 10.01 3.12 10.66
N ARG A 36 9.58 4.31 11.05
CA ARG A 36 8.16 4.63 11.09
C ARG A 36 7.56 4.53 9.68
N HIS A 37 8.26 5.10 8.68
CA HIS A 37 7.80 5.15 7.29
C HIS A 37 8.90 4.81 6.28
N ALA A 38 8.45 4.39 5.09
CA ALA A 38 9.31 4.03 3.96
C ALA A 38 10.25 5.15 3.51
N GLY A 39 9.82 6.42 3.63
CA GLY A 39 10.65 7.58 3.28
C GLY A 39 11.88 7.74 4.18
N GLU A 40 11.71 7.59 5.50
CA GLU A 40 12.82 7.63 6.47
C GLU A 40 13.78 6.45 6.27
N ALA A 41 13.22 5.25 6.09
CA ALA A 41 13.99 4.05 5.77
C ALA A 41 14.83 4.25 4.50
N SER A 42 14.23 4.81 3.45
CA SER A 42 14.91 5.07 2.18
C SER A 42 16.04 6.09 2.33
N LYS A 43 15.82 7.17 3.08
CA LYS A 43 16.87 8.16 3.39
C LYS A 43 18.02 7.56 4.19
N ALA A 44 17.72 6.70 5.16
CA ALA A 44 18.75 6.04 5.95
C ALA A 44 19.61 5.08 5.11
N VAL A 45 18.99 4.31 4.19
CA VAL A 45 19.71 3.46 3.25
C VAL A 45 20.55 4.29 2.27
N ALA A 46 20.00 5.36 1.71
CA ALA A 46 20.73 6.27 0.82
C ALA A 46 21.93 6.92 1.54
N ALA A 47 21.77 7.34 2.79
CA ALA A 47 22.85 7.89 3.59
C ALA A 47 23.97 6.87 3.85
N GLU A 48 23.61 5.60 4.09
CA GLU A 48 24.58 4.52 4.29
C GLU A 48 25.39 4.23 3.00
N ILE A 49 24.71 4.17 1.85
CA ILE A 49 25.35 4.02 0.53
C ILE A 49 26.24 5.22 0.23
N ALA A 50 25.74 6.44 0.44
CA ALA A 50 26.48 7.68 0.18
C ALA A 50 27.73 7.80 1.07
N ALA A 51 27.64 7.42 2.34
CA ALA A 51 28.79 7.38 3.24
C ALA A 51 29.87 6.42 2.72
N PHE A 52 29.47 5.23 2.27
CA PHE A 52 30.41 4.26 1.72
C PHE A 52 31.04 4.75 0.41
N ILE A 53 30.26 5.34 -0.50
CA ILE A 53 30.77 5.96 -1.73
C ILE A 53 31.81 7.04 -1.40
N ARG A 54 31.49 7.95 -0.46
CA ARG A 54 32.41 9.03 -0.03
C ARG A 54 33.70 8.47 0.55
N GLU A 55 33.61 7.44 1.40
CA GLU A 55 34.78 6.76 1.96
C GLU A 55 35.68 6.19 0.86
N ARG A 56 35.11 5.43 -0.09
CA ARG A 56 35.84 4.81 -1.19
C ARG A 56 36.45 5.83 -2.15
N ASN A 57 35.70 6.88 -2.48
CA ASN A 57 36.18 7.99 -3.28
C ASN A 57 37.38 8.68 -2.62
N SER A 58 37.34 8.89 -1.30
CA SER A 58 38.48 9.47 -0.56
C SER A 58 39.75 8.62 -0.59
N GLN A 59 39.58 7.31 -0.80
CA GLN A 59 40.67 6.33 -0.94
C GLN A 59 41.10 6.13 -2.40
N GLY A 60 40.47 6.81 -3.38
CA GLY A 60 40.70 6.57 -4.81
C GLY A 60 40.30 5.16 -5.27
N ARG A 61 39.37 4.51 -4.56
CA ARG A 61 38.91 3.15 -4.86
C ARG A 61 37.53 3.17 -5.47
N LYS A 62 37.26 2.26 -6.40
CA LYS A 62 35.92 2.04 -6.92
C LYS A 62 34.97 1.51 -5.84
N THR A 63 33.70 1.84 -5.96
CA THR A 63 32.58 1.28 -5.18
C THR A 63 31.74 0.41 -6.10
N VAL A 64 31.52 -0.85 -5.74
CA VAL A 64 30.68 -1.77 -6.54
C VAL A 64 29.32 -1.95 -5.86
N LEU A 65 28.26 -1.52 -6.53
CA LEU A 65 26.88 -1.58 -6.02
C LEU A 65 26.06 -2.63 -6.79
N GLY A 66 25.33 -3.45 -6.05
CA GLY A 66 24.27 -4.30 -6.60
C GLY A 66 22.93 -3.59 -6.44
N LEU A 67 22.21 -3.37 -7.54
CA LEU A 67 20.99 -2.54 -7.58
C LEU A 67 19.74 -3.38 -7.86
N ALA A 68 18.62 -2.95 -7.27
CA ALA A 68 17.31 -3.57 -7.43
C ALA A 68 16.33 -2.62 -8.14
N THR A 69 15.28 -3.16 -8.73
CA THR A 69 14.20 -2.37 -9.36
C THR A 69 12.89 -2.49 -8.56
N GLY A 70 11.79 -1.98 -9.11
CA GLY A 70 10.48 -1.96 -8.47
C GLY A 70 10.26 -0.74 -7.59
N SER A 71 9.09 -0.66 -6.95
CA SER A 71 8.66 0.54 -6.20
C SER A 71 9.46 0.80 -4.92
N THR A 72 9.94 -0.25 -4.23
CA THR A 72 10.68 -0.13 -2.96
C THR A 72 11.95 0.73 -3.05
N PRO A 73 12.90 0.51 -3.99
CA PRO A 73 14.14 1.29 -4.05
C PRO A 73 14.00 2.70 -4.63
N VAL A 74 12.85 3.09 -5.20
CA VAL A 74 12.67 4.42 -5.83
C VAL A 74 12.98 5.56 -4.85
N GLY A 75 12.58 5.43 -3.58
CA GLY A 75 12.87 6.42 -2.55
C GLY A 75 14.37 6.56 -2.25
N VAL A 76 15.13 5.46 -2.33
CA VAL A 76 16.59 5.46 -2.15
C VAL A 76 17.25 6.17 -3.32
N TYR A 77 16.82 5.89 -4.56
CA TYR A 77 17.36 6.54 -5.75
C TYR A 77 17.09 8.04 -5.76
N ALA A 78 15.86 8.46 -5.45
CA ALA A 78 15.52 9.87 -5.35
C ALA A 78 16.39 10.61 -4.34
N GLU A 79 16.68 10.01 -3.17
CA GLU A 79 17.56 10.61 -2.18
C GLU A 79 19.04 10.61 -2.62
N LEU A 80 19.52 9.55 -3.28
CA LEU A 80 20.88 9.54 -3.85
C LEU A 80 21.08 10.62 -4.91
N VAL A 81 20.08 10.84 -5.78
CA VAL A 81 20.06 11.93 -6.76
C VAL A 81 20.10 13.29 -6.05
N ARG A 82 19.29 13.47 -4.99
CA ARG A 82 19.33 14.70 -4.18
C ARG A 82 20.71 14.93 -3.57
N LEU A 83 21.33 13.90 -3.00
CA LEU A 83 22.67 13.95 -2.41
C LEU A 83 23.75 14.29 -3.46
N HIS A 84 23.63 13.79 -4.68
CA HIS A 84 24.50 14.16 -5.79
C HIS A 84 24.37 15.65 -6.13
N GLN A 85 23.14 16.10 -6.42
CA GLN A 85 22.86 17.44 -6.91
C GLN A 85 23.08 18.53 -5.87
N GLN A 86 22.82 18.24 -4.58
CA GLN A 86 22.81 19.24 -3.52
C GLN A 86 24.01 19.15 -2.57
N GLU A 87 24.62 17.96 -2.42
CA GLU A 87 25.68 17.70 -1.44
C GLU A 87 26.98 17.15 -2.06
N GLY A 88 27.08 17.13 -3.40
CA GLY A 88 28.30 16.79 -4.12
C GLY A 88 28.74 15.32 -4.02
N LEU A 89 27.81 14.38 -3.79
CA LEU A 89 28.09 12.95 -3.87
C LEU A 89 28.43 12.55 -5.31
N SER A 90 29.64 12.07 -5.61
CA SER A 90 30.05 11.68 -6.98
C SER A 90 29.99 10.16 -7.21
N PHE A 91 29.46 9.79 -8.37
CA PHE A 91 29.30 8.43 -8.89
C PHE A 91 30.34 8.05 -9.95
N GLN A 92 31.31 8.92 -10.28
CA GLN A 92 32.35 8.64 -11.30
C GLN A 92 33.15 7.36 -11.05
N ASN A 93 33.38 7.00 -9.78
CA ASN A 93 34.08 5.78 -9.38
C ASN A 93 33.14 4.66 -8.92
N VAL A 94 31.85 4.75 -9.24
CA VAL A 94 30.86 3.73 -8.91
C VAL A 94 30.66 2.80 -10.11
N VAL A 95 30.62 1.49 -9.83
CA VAL A 95 30.26 0.42 -10.77
C VAL A 95 28.99 -0.25 -10.27
N THR A 96 28.02 -0.49 -11.14
CA THR A 96 26.70 -1.01 -10.75
C THR A 96 26.37 -2.30 -11.48
N PHE A 97 25.77 -3.26 -10.77
CA PHE A 97 25.21 -4.48 -11.33
C PHE A 97 23.74 -4.60 -10.90
N ASN A 98 22.81 -4.60 -11.86
CA ASN A 98 21.40 -4.86 -11.56
C ASN A 98 21.13 -6.36 -11.38
N LEU A 99 20.12 -6.67 -10.59
CA LEU A 99 19.72 -8.05 -10.29
C LEU A 99 19.18 -8.77 -11.53
N ASP A 100 18.36 -8.11 -12.35
CA ASP A 100 17.54 -8.78 -13.35
C ASP A 100 17.13 -7.88 -14.52
N GLU A 101 16.62 -8.51 -15.58
CA GLU A 101 15.85 -7.91 -16.68
C GLU A 101 14.88 -8.95 -17.25
N TYR A 102 13.72 -8.51 -17.72
CA TYR A 102 12.75 -9.38 -18.40
C TYR A 102 13.29 -9.96 -19.71
N PHE A 103 12.77 -11.11 -20.16
CA PHE A 103 13.22 -11.77 -21.39
C PHE A 103 12.06 -12.34 -22.25
N PRO A 104 11.96 -11.95 -23.54
CA PRO A 104 12.68 -10.85 -24.18
C PRO A 104 12.19 -9.48 -23.66
N MET A 105 13.03 -8.45 -23.77
CA MET A 105 12.69 -7.06 -23.40
C MET A 105 13.56 -6.08 -24.18
N GLN A 106 12.98 -5.07 -24.82
CA GLN A 106 13.74 -3.96 -25.42
C GLN A 106 14.04 -2.88 -24.37
N PRO A 107 15.22 -2.22 -24.44
CA PRO A 107 15.66 -1.27 -23.42
C PRO A 107 14.83 0.03 -23.36
N ASP A 108 14.08 0.37 -24.40
CA ASP A 108 13.23 1.57 -24.49
C ASP A 108 11.75 1.31 -24.11
N GLU A 109 11.36 0.04 -23.96
CA GLU A 109 10.03 -0.34 -23.47
C GLU A 109 9.78 0.22 -22.06
N LEU A 110 8.53 0.62 -21.80
CA LEU A 110 8.13 1.24 -20.53
C LEU A 110 8.46 0.36 -19.31
N GLN A 111 8.38 -0.96 -19.48
CA GLN A 111 8.57 -1.97 -18.45
C GLN A 111 10.01 -2.47 -18.31
N SER A 112 10.94 -2.00 -19.16
CA SER A 112 12.35 -2.40 -19.09
C SER A 112 13.01 -1.89 -17.83
N TYR A 113 13.82 -2.74 -17.20
CA TYR A 113 14.65 -2.36 -16.07
C TYR A 113 15.83 -1.48 -16.47
N VAL A 114 16.31 -1.56 -17.72
CA VAL A 114 17.23 -0.55 -18.29
C VAL A 114 16.60 0.84 -18.20
N ARG A 115 15.43 1.02 -18.84
CA ARG A 115 14.70 2.29 -18.81
C ARG A 115 14.39 2.76 -17.38
N PHE A 116 13.92 1.85 -16.53
CA PHE A 116 13.62 2.15 -15.13
C PHE A 116 14.83 2.76 -14.42
N MET A 117 16.04 2.20 -14.61
CA MET A 117 17.23 2.68 -13.92
C MET A 117 17.71 4.03 -14.47
N HIS A 118 17.59 4.28 -15.77
CA HIS A 118 17.87 5.59 -16.35
C HIS A 118 16.92 6.67 -15.82
N GLU A 119 15.61 6.39 -15.84
CA GLU A 119 14.60 7.34 -15.36
C GLU A 119 14.73 7.68 -13.87
N ASN A 120 15.17 6.73 -13.03
CA ASN A 120 15.20 6.93 -11.57
C ASN A 120 16.59 7.25 -11.00
N LEU A 121 17.68 6.93 -11.69
CA LEU A 121 19.04 7.12 -11.16
C LEU A 121 20.05 7.59 -12.21
N PHE A 122 20.31 6.80 -13.26
CA PHE A 122 21.53 6.97 -14.07
C PHE A 122 21.59 8.29 -14.84
N ASP A 123 20.45 8.79 -15.34
CA ASP A 123 20.40 10.06 -16.08
C ASP A 123 20.57 11.30 -15.17
N HIS A 124 20.56 11.10 -13.85
CA HIS A 124 20.54 12.18 -12.86
C HIS A 124 21.81 12.27 -12.01
N VAL A 125 22.81 11.42 -12.28
CA VAL A 125 24.09 11.35 -11.56
C VAL A 125 25.28 11.26 -12.52
N ASP A 126 26.49 11.55 -12.04
CA ASP A 126 27.73 11.52 -12.83
C ASP A 126 28.37 10.12 -12.95
N ILE A 127 27.55 9.06 -13.05
CA ILE A 127 28.06 7.70 -13.29
C ILE A 127 28.54 7.56 -14.74
N LEU A 128 29.60 6.77 -14.95
CA LEU A 128 30.10 6.46 -16.28
C LEU A 128 29.29 5.32 -16.90
N GLU A 129 28.90 5.46 -18.17
CA GLU A 129 28.08 4.46 -18.89
C GLU A 129 28.73 3.08 -18.91
N GLU A 130 30.05 3.00 -19.08
CA GLU A 130 30.79 1.74 -19.08
C GLU A 130 30.78 1.01 -17.72
N ASN A 131 30.42 1.70 -16.64
CA ASN A 131 30.31 1.17 -15.29
C ASN A 131 28.87 0.72 -14.95
N VAL A 132 27.92 0.88 -15.88
CA VAL A 132 26.53 0.43 -15.73
C VAL A 132 26.35 -0.96 -16.32
N HIS A 133 25.82 -1.89 -15.53
CA HIS A 133 25.56 -3.26 -15.96
C HIS A 133 24.14 -3.70 -15.59
N VAL A 134 23.31 -3.90 -16.61
CA VAL A 134 21.96 -4.47 -16.51
C VAL A 134 21.90 -5.71 -17.40
N PRO A 135 21.24 -6.81 -16.97
CA PRO A 135 21.05 -7.98 -17.83
C PRO A 135 20.40 -7.61 -19.18
N ASP A 136 20.84 -8.23 -20.27
CA ASP A 136 20.42 -7.86 -21.64
C ASP A 136 19.23 -8.71 -22.11
N GLY A 137 18.04 -8.10 -22.13
CA GLY A 137 16.79 -8.71 -22.59
C GLY A 137 16.66 -8.89 -24.11
N THR A 138 17.60 -8.36 -24.90
CA THR A 138 17.55 -8.39 -26.38
C THR A 138 18.28 -9.58 -27.01
N LEU A 139 19.00 -10.35 -26.19
CA LEU A 139 19.82 -11.48 -26.64
C LEU A 139 19.00 -12.58 -27.31
N ALA A 140 19.61 -13.29 -28.25
CA ALA A 140 19.07 -14.56 -28.69
C ALA A 140 19.17 -15.59 -27.56
N ASP A 141 18.16 -16.47 -27.43
CA ASP A 141 18.07 -17.49 -26.37
C ASP A 141 19.36 -18.32 -26.22
N THR A 142 20.01 -18.65 -27.34
CA THR A 142 21.25 -19.43 -27.39
C THR A 142 22.48 -18.72 -26.81
N GLN A 143 22.44 -17.40 -26.65
CA GLN A 143 23.55 -16.58 -26.14
C GLN A 143 23.44 -16.34 -24.63
N VAL A 144 22.28 -16.61 -24.03
CA VAL A 144 21.99 -16.20 -22.64
C VAL A 144 22.89 -16.92 -21.64
N GLU A 145 23.18 -18.20 -21.83
CA GLU A 145 24.03 -18.95 -20.89
C GLU A 145 25.47 -18.40 -20.84
N GLU A 146 26.05 -18.10 -22.00
CA GLU A 146 27.38 -17.48 -22.08
C GLU A 146 27.37 -16.06 -21.53
N TYR A 147 26.33 -15.28 -21.83
CA TYR A 147 26.14 -13.95 -21.26
C TYR A 147 26.10 -13.99 -19.72
N CYS A 148 25.32 -14.91 -19.14
CA CYS A 148 25.23 -15.06 -17.69
C CYS A 148 26.59 -15.38 -17.05
N ARG A 149 27.38 -16.25 -17.67
CA ARG A 149 28.77 -16.54 -17.22
C ARG A 149 29.66 -15.31 -17.28
N ASN A 150 29.55 -14.51 -18.35
CA ASN A 150 30.33 -13.28 -18.49
C ASN A 150 29.88 -12.20 -17.50
N TYR A 151 28.60 -12.14 -17.17
CA TYR A 151 28.06 -11.23 -16.14
C TYR A 151 28.68 -11.53 -14.77
N GLU A 152 28.73 -12.80 -14.38
CA GLU A 152 29.41 -13.27 -13.17
C GLU A 152 30.90 -12.92 -13.17
N ALA A 153 31.59 -13.14 -14.31
CA ALA A 153 33.00 -12.81 -14.44
C ALA A 153 33.27 -11.31 -14.25
N LYS A 154 32.42 -10.44 -14.79
CA LYS A 154 32.52 -8.98 -14.60
C LYS A 154 32.35 -8.56 -13.13
N ILE A 155 31.46 -9.22 -12.38
CA ILE A 155 31.30 -8.98 -10.93
C ILE A 155 32.60 -9.30 -10.19
N VAL A 156 33.23 -10.44 -10.52
CA VAL A 156 34.50 -10.86 -9.92
C VAL A 156 35.64 -9.91 -10.30
N GLU A 157 35.72 -9.50 -11.57
CA GLU A 157 36.73 -8.54 -12.07
C GLU A 157 36.62 -7.18 -11.39
N ALA A 158 35.39 -6.72 -11.10
CA ALA A 158 35.14 -5.51 -10.34
C ALA A 158 35.55 -5.61 -8.85
N GLY A 159 35.92 -6.80 -8.36
CA GLY A 159 36.31 -7.05 -6.96
C GLY A 159 35.16 -7.47 -6.04
N GLY A 160 34.07 -7.97 -6.63
CA GLY A 160 32.85 -8.38 -5.94
C GLY A 160 32.00 -7.19 -5.47
N ILE A 161 30.69 -7.42 -5.32
CA ILE A 161 29.73 -6.39 -4.91
C ILE A 161 30.02 -5.95 -3.47
N ASP A 162 30.22 -4.64 -3.25
CA ASP A 162 30.43 -4.09 -1.91
C ASP A 162 29.11 -3.98 -1.13
N ILE A 163 28.06 -3.44 -1.77
CA ILE A 163 26.73 -3.32 -1.18
C ILE A 163 25.69 -3.79 -2.21
N GLN A 164 24.92 -4.83 -1.88
CA GLN A 164 23.77 -5.27 -2.65
C GLN A 164 22.49 -4.77 -1.97
N ILE A 165 21.71 -3.94 -2.65
CA ILE A 165 20.34 -3.64 -2.23
C ILE A 165 19.37 -4.64 -2.85
N LEU A 166 18.35 -5.03 -2.09
CA LEU A 166 17.33 -6.00 -2.51
C LEU A 166 15.93 -5.51 -2.14
N GLY A 167 14.94 -5.88 -2.93
CA GLY A 167 13.54 -5.94 -2.50
C GLY A 167 13.14 -7.38 -2.15
N ILE A 168 11.94 -7.55 -1.58
CA ILE A 168 11.33 -8.87 -1.35
C ILE A 168 9.97 -9.00 -2.03
N GLY A 169 9.81 -10.07 -2.82
CA GLY A 169 8.53 -10.46 -3.41
C GLY A 169 7.53 -10.95 -2.37
N ARG A 170 6.22 -10.96 -2.69
CA ARG A 170 5.20 -11.54 -1.78
C ARG A 170 5.34 -13.06 -1.60
N THR A 171 6.15 -13.72 -2.42
CA THR A 171 6.55 -15.13 -2.31
C THR A 171 7.83 -15.33 -1.51
N GLY A 172 8.57 -14.25 -1.23
CA GLY A 172 9.88 -14.31 -0.57
C GLY A 172 11.05 -14.42 -1.54
N HIS A 173 10.82 -14.23 -2.84
CA HIS A 173 11.90 -14.13 -3.82
C HIS A 173 12.74 -12.87 -3.59
N ILE A 174 14.02 -12.94 -3.99
CA ILE A 174 14.97 -11.83 -4.11
C ILE A 174 15.50 -11.81 -5.55
N GLY A 175 15.44 -10.65 -6.21
CA GLY A 175 15.41 -10.63 -7.69
C GLY A 175 14.31 -11.54 -8.23
N PHE A 176 14.52 -12.21 -9.37
CA PHE A 176 13.61 -13.27 -9.84
C PHE A 176 13.96 -14.67 -9.32
N ASN A 177 14.60 -14.81 -8.15
CA ASN A 177 14.83 -16.12 -7.54
C ASN A 177 13.55 -16.68 -6.91
N GLU A 178 12.68 -17.24 -7.76
CA GLU A 178 11.37 -17.79 -7.43
C GLU A 178 11.44 -18.97 -6.44
N PRO A 179 10.32 -19.31 -5.75
CA PRO A 179 10.25 -20.48 -4.87
C PRO A 179 10.78 -21.75 -5.55
N GLY A 180 11.75 -22.39 -4.90
CA GLY A 180 12.50 -23.53 -5.43
C GLY A 180 13.91 -23.18 -5.93
N SER A 181 14.26 -21.89 -6.00
CA SER A 181 15.62 -21.45 -6.34
C SER A 181 16.63 -21.89 -5.27
N GLY A 182 17.65 -22.64 -5.70
CA GLY A 182 18.69 -23.15 -4.82
C GLY A 182 19.62 -22.06 -4.29
N ARG A 183 20.19 -22.30 -3.10
CA ARG A 183 21.15 -21.41 -2.44
C ARG A 183 22.36 -21.08 -3.33
N ASP A 184 22.91 -22.07 -4.01
CA ASP A 184 24.13 -21.93 -4.82
C ASP A 184 23.84 -21.53 -6.27
N SER A 185 22.61 -21.09 -6.55
CA SER A 185 22.24 -20.64 -7.89
C SER A 185 23.08 -19.44 -8.32
N ARG A 186 23.48 -19.43 -9.59
CA ARG A 186 24.17 -18.31 -10.27
C ARG A 186 23.22 -17.56 -11.18
N THR A 187 23.75 -16.51 -11.81
CA THR A 187 23.07 -15.74 -12.85
C THR A 187 22.58 -16.67 -13.94
N ARG A 188 21.30 -16.60 -14.28
CA ARG A 188 20.64 -17.53 -15.22
C ARG A 188 19.34 -16.97 -15.80
N MET A 189 18.89 -17.59 -16.88
CA MET A 189 17.49 -17.52 -17.31
C MET A 189 16.60 -18.23 -16.30
N ILE A 190 15.48 -17.62 -15.92
CA ILE A 190 14.46 -18.22 -15.07
C ILE A 190 13.06 -18.04 -15.66
N THR A 191 12.18 -19.01 -15.41
CA THR A 191 10.74 -18.89 -15.69
C THR A 191 10.05 -18.24 -14.50
N LEU A 192 9.31 -17.16 -14.73
CA LEU A 192 8.65 -16.39 -13.69
C LEU A 192 7.46 -17.16 -13.10
N ASP A 193 7.31 -17.08 -11.77
CA ASP A 193 6.17 -17.68 -11.08
C ASP A 193 4.88 -16.93 -11.46
N LYS A 194 3.75 -17.65 -11.44
CA LYS A 194 2.45 -17.05 -11.76
C LYS A 194 2.12 -15.88 -10.83
N LYS A 195 2.49 -15.96 -9.54
CA LYS A 195 2.26 -14.88 -8.58
C LYS A 195 3.13 -13.66 -8.88
N THR A 196 4.38 -13.84 -9.29
CA THR A 196 5.25 -12.74 -9.73
C THR A 196 4.69 -12.06 -10.98
N ARG A 197 4.19 -12.84 -11.95
CA ARG A 197 3.53 -12.29 -13.14
C ARG A 197 2.26 -11.52 -12.79
N ARG A 198 1.50 -11.96 -11.78
CA ARG A 198 0.33 -11.21 -11.28
C ARG A 198 0.72 -9.92 -10.56
N ASP A 199 1.75 -9.97 -9.72
CA ASP A 199 2.28 -8.80 -9.02
C ASP A 199 2.76 -7.73 -10.02
N ALA A 200 3.33 -8.14 -11.16
CA ALA A 200 3.79 -7.23 -12.22
C ALA A 200 2.69 -6.84 -13.24
N ALA A 201 1.52 -7.49 -13.22
CA ALA A 201 0.51 -7.35 -14.28
C ALA A 201 0.03 -5.91 -14.50
N SER A 202 0.02 -5.09 -13.45
CA SER A 202 -0.33 -3.67 -13.54
C SER A 202 0.60 -2.89 -14.45
N ASP A 203 1.88 -3.20 -14.42
CA ASP A 203 2.91 -2.48 -15.17
C ASP A 203 2.88 -2.89 -16.64
N PHE A 204 2.38 -4.10 -16.91
CA PHE A 204 2.19 -4.66 -18.25
C PHE A 204 0.74 -4.56 -18.76
N PHE A 205 -0.14 -3.87 -18.03
CA PHE A 205 -1.55 -3.66 -18.38
C PHE A 205 -2.41 -4.93 -18.47
N ALA A 206 -1.83 -6.11 -18.21
CA ALA A 206 -2.49 -7.40 -18.04
C ALA A 206 -1.47 -8.49 -17.63
N GLU A 207 -1.93 -9.57 -16.97
CA GLU A 207 -1.05 -10.72 -16.60
C GLU A 207 -0.50 -11.40 -17.87
N GLU A 208 -1.30 -11.49 -18.92
CA GLU A 208 -0.96 -12.10 -20.20
C GLU A 208 0.20 -11.41 -20.93
N ASN A 209 0.38 -10.11 -20.70
CA ASN A 209 1.43 -9.30 -21.32
C ASN A 209 2.77 -9.42 -20.58
N VAL A 210 2.77 -9.91 -19.33
CA VAL A 210 4.01 -10.07 -18.57
C VAL A 210 4.85 -11.20 -19.19
N PRO A 211 6.13 -10.94 -19.54
CA PRO A 211 7.06 -11.95 -20.03
C PRO A 211 7.07 -13.18 -19.14
N ARG A 212 7.28 -14.35 -19.75
CA ARG A 212 7.30 -15.62 -19.01
C ARG A 212 8.65 -15.93 -18.40
N ARG A 213 9.70 -15.24 -18.85
CA ARG A 213 11.08 -15.47 -18.45
C ARG A 213 11.78 -14.16 -18.14
N ALA A 214 12.86 -14.27 -17.39
CA ALA A 214 13.76 -13.18 -17.07
C ALA A 214 15.19 -13.71 -16.93
N ILE A 215 16.18 -12.84 -17.08
CA ILE A 215 17.55 -13.10 -16.67
C ILE A 215 17.71 -12.52 -15.27
N THR A 216 18.26 -13.28 -14.33
CA THR A 216 18.42 -12.86 -12.94
C THR A 216 19.74 -13.34 -12.37
N MET A 217 20.37 -12.52 -11.53
CA MET A 217 21.41 -12.92 -10.59
C MET A 217 20.90 -14.03 -9.69
N GLY A 218 21.75 -15.01 -9.39
CA GLY A 218 21.40 -16.13 -8.53
C GLY A 218 21.54 -15.79 -7.04
N VAL A 219 20.95 -16.64 -6.20
CA VAL A 219 21.05 -16.50 -4.73
C VAL A 219 22.51 -16.56 -4.27
N GLY A 220 23.31 -17.44 -4.86
CA GLY A 220 24.72 -17.58 -4.53
C GLY A 220 25.51 -16.31 -4.85
N THR A 221 25.22 -15.71 -6.00
CA THR A 221 25.81 -14.42 -6.42
C THR A 221 25.46 -13.30 -5.44
N ILE A 222 24.20 -13.24 -4.99
CA ILE A 222 23.74 -12.26 -4.00
C ILE A 222 24.44 -12.45 -2.65
N LEU A 223 24.60 -13.70 -2.20
CA LEU A 223 25.25 -14.05 -0.93
C LEU A 223 26.77 -13.80 -0.93
N GLU A 224 27.39 -13.58 -2.09
CA GLU A 224 28.80 -13.21 -2.21
C GLU A 224 29.07 -11.71 -2.04
N ALA A 225 28.03 -10.88 -2.01
CA ALA A 225 28.18 -9.46 -1.72
C ALA A 225 28.80 -9.23 -0.34
N LYS A 226 29.63 -8.19 -0.17
CA LYS A 226 30.25 -7.89 1.14
C LYS A 226 29.22 -7.41 2.17
N LYS A 227 28.13 -6.82 1.69
CA LYS A 227 26.99 -6.35 2.49
C LYS A 227 25.69 -6.50 1.69
N VAL A 228 24.63 -6.91 2.37
CA VAL A 228 23.28 -6.99 1.78
C VAL A 228 22.30 -6.15 2.60
N ILE A 229 21.52 -5.30 1.92
CA ILE A 229 20.46 -4.49 2.51
C ILE A 229 19.15 -4.85 1.80
N LEU A 230 18.29 -5.62 2.47
CA LEU A 230 16.97 -5.96 1.95
C LEU A 230 15.94 -4.98 2.49
N MET A 231 15.22 -4.31 1.60
CA MET A 231 14.19 -3.34 1.94
C MET A 231 12.80 -3.95 1.71
N ALA A 232 11.88 -3.73 2.65
CA ALA A 232 10.49 -4.12 2.49
C ALA A 232 9.57 -3.09 3.14
N TYR A 233 8.64 -2.54 2.35
CA TYR A 233 7.72 -1.51 2.80
C TYR A 233 6.27 -1.94 2.55
N GLY A 234 5.36 -1.54 3.45
CA GLY A 234 3.93 -1.77 3.36
C GLY A 234 3.45 -3.12 3.92
N GLU A 235 2.18 -3.15 4.33
CA GLU A 235 1.57 -4.27 5.06
C GLU A 235 1.53 -5.55 4.20
N GLY A 236 1.43 -5.41 2.87
CA GLY A 236 1.45 -6.52 1.92
C GLY A 236 2.74 -7.37 1.94
N LYS A 237 3.82 -6.86 2.54
CA LYS A 237 5.09 -7.59 2.74
C LYS A 237 5.24 -8.18 4.14
N SER A 238 4.40 -7.77 5.09
CA SER A 238 4.53 -8.08 6.51
C SER A 238 4.66 -9.58 6.81
N ALA A 239 3.71 -10.37 6.30
CA ALA A 239 3.71 -11.82 6.53
C ALA A 239 4.92 -12.55 5.91
N VAL A 240 5.43 -12.10 4.77
CA VAL A 240 6.58 -12.74 4.12
C VAL A 240 7.91 -12.31 4.75
N VAL A 241 7.99 -11.07 5.24
CA VAL A 241 9.13 -10.58 6.03
C VAL A 241 9.28 -11.42 7.30
N ALA A 242 8.20 -11.61 8.07
CA ALA A 242 8.23 -12.46 9.27
C ALA A 242 8.72 -13.89 8.96
N LYS A 243 8.23 -14.49 7.87
CA LYS A 243 8.71 -15.81 7.41
C LYS A 243 10.20 -15.80 7.02
N ALA A 244 10.67 -14.74 6.38
CA ALA A 244 12.05 -14.63 5.92
C ALA A 244 13.04 -14.40 7.06
N VAL A 245 12.64 -13.70 8.13
CA VAL A 245 13.56 -13.33 9.23
C VAL A 245 13.43 -14.20 10.48
N GLU A 246 12.26 -14.74 10.80
CA GLU A 246 12.02 -15.60 11.99
C GLU A 246 11.91 -17.09 11.61
N GLY A 247 11.49 -17.39 10.38
CA GLY A 247 11.24 -18.74 9.90
C GLY A 247 12.49 -19.57 9.63
N GLU A 248 12.28 -20.83 9.22
CA GLU A 248 13.35 -21.72 8.78
C GLU A 248 13.90 -21.33 7.41
N ILE A 249 15.20 -21.56 7.21
CA ILE A 249 15.87 -21.32 5.92
C ILE A 249 15.34 -22.33 4.90
N SER A 250 14.83 -21.84 3.77
CA SER A 250 14.21 -22.67 2.74
C SER A 250 14.29 -22.05 1.36
N ALA A 251 14.46 -22.90 0.33
CA ALA A 251 14.36 -22.49 -1.09
C ALA A 251 12.96 -21.98 -1.47
N ILE A 252 11.92 -22.27 -0.66
CA ILE A 252 10.57 -21.74 -0.86
C ILE A 252 10.53 -20.22 -0.61
N VAL A 253 11.36 -19.72 0.32
CA VAL A 253 11.48 -18.31 0.69
C VAL A 253 12.94 -17.92 0.50
N ALA A 254 13.35 -17.59 -0.72
CA ALA A 254 14.76 -17.35 -1.04
C ALA A 254 15.41 -16.26 -0.15
N ALA A 255 14.65 -15.24 0.26
CA ALA A 255 15.10 -14.22 1.22
C ALA A 255 15.58 -14.79 2.57
N SER A 256 15.09 -15.96 2.98
CA SER A 256 15.55 -16.64 4.22
C SER A 256 17.00 -17.09 4.15
N PHE A 257 17.58 -17.29 2.95
CA PHE A 257 19.00 -17.60 2.83
C PHE A 257 19.91 -16.47 3.34
N LEU A 258 19.42 -15.22 3.38
CA LEU A 258 20.15 -14.08 3.92
C LEU A 258 20.45 -14.22 5.41
N GLN A 259 19.69 -15.04 6.16
CA GLN A 259 19.98 -15.34 7.58
C GLN A 259 21.39 -15.91 7.80
N THR A 260 21.99 -16.50 6.76
CA THR A 260 23.35 -17.07 6.83
C THR A 260 24.46 -16.09 6.43
N HIS A 261 24.08 -14.91 5.94
CA HIS A 261 25.03 -13.94 5.42
C HIS A 261 25.66 -13.14 6.56
N PRO A 262 27.00 -13.01 6.63
CA PRO A 262 27.67 -12.42 7.78
C PRO A 262 27.39 -10.92 7.97
N ASN A 263 26.91 -10.23 6.92
CA ASN A 263 26.65 -8.79 6.93
C ASN A 263 25.39 -8.45 6.11
N ALA A 264 24.25 -9.04 6.50
CA ALA A 264 22.95 -8.74 5.91
C ALA A 264 22.03 -8.06 6.93
N GLN A 265 21.22 -7.11 6.47
CA GLN A 265 20.20 -6.46 7.29
C GLN A 265 18.89 -6.30 6.51
N PHE A 266 17.77 -6.34 7.23
CA PHE A 266 16.46 -5.97 6.73
C PHE A 266 16.13 -4.55 7.18
N VAL A 267 15.66 -3.72 6.25
CA VAL A 267 15.21 -2.36 6.49
C VAL A 267 13.72 -2.29 6.18
N LEU A 268 12.91 -2.01 7.20
CA LEU A 268 11.46 -2.14 7.16
C LEU A 268 10.79 -0.82 7.55
N ASP A 269 9.58 -0.59 7.04
CA ASP A 269 8.63 0.35 7.66
C ASP A 269 7.78 -0.38 8.72
N ASP A 270 7.05 0.37 9.55
CA ASP A 270 6.20 -0.23 10.60
C ASP A 270 5.18 -1.22 10.03
N ALA A 271 4.63 -0.90 8.86
CA ALA A 271 3.66 -1.73 8.16
C ALA A 271 4.22 -3.10 7.75
N ALA A 272 5.43 -3.14 7.18
CA ALA A 272 6.11 -4.38 6.82
C ALA A 272 6.66 -5.14 8.04
N ALA A 273 6.80 -4.48 9.19
CA ALA A 273 7.23 -5.09 10.43
C ALA A 273 6.08 -5.62 11.30
N ASP A 274 4.82 -5.32 11.00
CA ASP A 274 3.67 -5.60 11.87
C ASP A 274 3.51 -7.09 12.26
N ALA A 275 3.89 -8.00 11.36
CA ALA A 275 3.80 -9.44 11.58
C ALA A 275 5.01 -10.03 12.32
N LEU A 276 6.08 -9.25 12.58
CA LEU A 276 7.19 -9.68 13.42
C LEU A 276 6.69 -9.95 14.83
N THR A 277 7.19 -11.01 15.46
CA THR A 277 6.76 -11.47 16.78
C THR A 277 6.89 -10.36 17.82
N ARG A 278 7.96 -9.55 17.79
CA ARG A 278 8.13 -8.41 18.71
C ARG A 278 7.14 -7.25 18.50
N ARG A 279 6.48 -7.15 17.34
CA ARG A 279 5.44 -6.14 17.04
C ARG A 279 4.04 -6.71 17.27
N ARG A 280 3.82 -7.94 16.79
CA ARG A 280 2.54 -8.63 16.86
C ARG A 280 2.18 -9.08 18.27
N SER A 281 3.15 -9.61 19.00
CA SER A 281 3.03 -10.21 20.32
C SER A 281 4.25 -9.90 21.18
N PRO A 282 4.50 -8.61 21.51
CA PRO A 282 5.69 -8.16 22.23
C PRO A 282 5.90 -8.86 23.58
N TRP A 283 4.82 -9.30 24.23
CA TRP A 283 4.85 -10.03 25.49
C TRP A 283 5.55 -11.39 25.41
N LEU A 284 5.76 -11.95 24.21
CA LEU A 284 6.51 -13.20 24.02
C LEU A 284 8.03 -13.01 24.01
N VAL A 285 8.51 -11.78 23.81
CA VAL A 285 9.94 -11.50 23.64
C VAL A 285 10.52 -10.65 24.76
N GLY A 286 9.69 -9.90 25.49
CA GLY A 286 10.18 -9.03 26.55
C GLY A 286 9.07 -8.37 27.37
N PRO A 287 9.45 -7.53 28.36
CA PRO A 287 8.49 -6.81 29.19
C PRO A 287 7.67 -5.81 28.36
N VAL A 288 6.39 -5.67 28.71
CA VAL A 288 5.45 -4.79 28.01
C VAL A 288 4.90 -3.76 28.97
N ASN A 289 4.79 -2.51 28.51
CA ASN A 289 3.98 -1.52 29.21
C ASN A 289 2.50 -1.77 28.88
N TRP A 290 1.75 -2.25 29.87
CA TRP A 290 0.35 -2.63 29.70
C TRP A 290 -0.59 -1.42 29.77
N ASP A 291 -0.78 -0.76 28.63
CA ASP A 291 -1.90 0.16 28.41
C ASP A 291 -3.15 -0.57 27.88
N ASN A 292 -4.30 0.12 27.83
CA ASN A 292 -5.55 -0.48 27.35
C ASN A 292 -5.43 -1.06 25.93
N ALA A 293 -4.64 -0.45 25.05
CA ALA A 293 -4.48 -0.92 23.68
C ALA A 293 -3.67 -2.23 23.62
N ALA A 294 -2.58 -2.31 24.40
CA ALA A 294 -1.75 -3.51 24.54
C ALA A 294 -2.52 -4.66 25.20
N ILE A 295 -3.27 -4.36 26.27
CA ILE A 295 -4.14 -5.34 26.95
C ILE A 295 -5.17 -5.87 25.97
N ARG A 296 -5.92 -4.99 25.30
CA ARG A 296 -6.93 -5.37 24.31
C ARG A 296 -6.33 -6.23 23.19
N LYS A 297 -5.18 -5.84 22.65
CA LYS A 297 -4.46 -6.60 21.61
C LYS A 297 -4.09 -8.00 22.11
N ALA A 298 -3.52 -8.11 23.31
CA ALA A 298 -3.08 -9.38 23.90
C ALA A 298 -4.23 -10.33 24.19
N VAL A 299 -5.32 -9.85 24.80
CA VAL A 299 -6.48 -10.68 25.13
C VAL A 299 -7.20 -11.18 23.88
N ILE A 300 -7.35 -10.34 22.85
CA ILE A 300 -7.93 -10.74 21.57
C ILE A 300 -7.02 -11.74 20.84
N TRP A 301 -5.71 -11.50 20.84
CA TRP A 301 -4.74 -12.45 20.31
C TRP A 301 -4.85 -13.80 21.01
N LEU A 302 -4.91 -13.82 22.35
CA LEU A 302 -5.03 -15.04 23.14
C LEU A 302 -6.31 -15.79 22.78
N ALA A 303 -7.47 -15.10 22.77
CA ALA A 303 -8.75 -15.66 22.37
C ALA A 303 -8.71 -16.34 20.99
N GLN A 304 -8.10 -15.68 20.01
CA GLN A 304 -7.93 -16.24 18.66
C GLN A 304 -6.96 -17.42 18.63
N LYS A 305 -5.86 -17.34 19.39
CA LYS A 305 -4.81 -18.36 19.47
C LYS A 305 -5.34 -19.67 20.06
N VAL A 306 -6.06 -19.61 21.18
CA VAL A 306 -6.64 -20.78 21.85
C VAL A 306 -8.05 -21.13 21.36
N GLN A 307 -8.59 -20.36 20.40
CA GLN A 307 -9.93 -20.52 19.82
C GLN A 307 -11.05 -20.53 20.87
N LYS A 308 -10.96 -19.63 21.86
CA LYS A 308 -11.99 -19.44 22.89
C LYS A 308 -12.54 -18.01 22.83
N PRO A 309 -13.86 -17.81 23.04
CA PRO A 309 -14.41 -16.49 23.31
C PRO A 309 -13.73 -15.81 24.50
N ILE A 310 -13.64 -14.48 24.49
CA ILE A 310 -12.89 -13.69 25.48
C ILE A 310 -13.33 -14.03 26.91
N LEU A 311 -14.64 -14.12 27.16
CA LEU A 311 -15.19 -14.40 28.49
C LEU A 311 -14.96 -15.84 28.98
N LYS A 312 -14.43 -16.74 28.13
CA LYS A 312 -14.11 -18.13 28.49
C LYS A 312 -12.61 -18.37 28.72
N LEU A 313 -11.78 -17.34 28.55
CA LEU A 313 -10.34 -17.44 28.83
C LEU A 313 -10.09 -17.63 30.33
N THR A 314 -9.23 -18.58 30.69
CA THR A 314 -8.85 -18.88 32.06
C THR A 314 -7.46 -18.33 32.40
N GLU A 315 -7.09 -18.28 33.68
CA GLU A 315 -5.72 -17.90 34.07
C GLU A 315 -4.67 -18.87 33.50
N GLU A 316 -5.02 -20.14 33.32
CA GLU A 316 -4.16 -21.14 32.67
C GLU A 316 -3.88 -20.76 31.21
N ASP A 317 -4.89 -20.34 30.45
CA ASP A 317 -4.70 -19.88 29.05
C ASP A 317 -3.69 -18.74 28.96
N TYR A 318 -3.80 -17.74 29.84
CA TYR A 318 -2.84 -16.62 29.90
C TYR A 318 -1.45 -17.10 30.29
N ASN A 319 -1.36 -18.04 31.24
CA ASN A 319 -0.08 -18.52 31.74
C ASN A 319 0.68 -19.39 30.72
N GLU A 320 -0.02 -20.25 29.98
CA GLU A 320 0.59 -21.14 28.97
C GLU A 320 1.07 -20.37 27.74
N GLU A 321 0.41 -19.26 27.38
CA GLU A 321 0.71 -18.48 26.18
C GLU A 321 1.53 -17.21 26.46
N GLY A 322 2.24 -17.14 27.60
CA GLY A 322 3.25 -16.11 27.87
C GLY A 322 2.69 -14.75 28.34
N LEU A 323 1.50 -14.71 28.95
CA LEU A 323 0.85 -13.50 29.48
C LEU A 323 0.83 -13.44 31.01
N GLN A 324 1.77 -14.12 31.68
CA GLN A 324 1.85 -14.15 33.16
C GLN A 324 2.09 -12.74 33.73
N ASP A 325 2.91 -11.94 33.04
CA ASP A 325 3.22 -10.56 33.42
C ASP A 325 1.99 -9.64 33.37
N LEU A 326 1.10 -9.85 32.39
CA LEU A 326 -0.17 -9.14 32.31
C LEU A 326 -1.05 -9.45 33.53
N LEU A 327 -1.16 -10.71 33.92
CA LEU A 327 -1.93 -11.10 35.11
C LEU A 327 -1.30 -10.56 36.40
N ALA A 328 0.03 -10.58 36.49
CA ALA A 328 0.74 -10.06 37.65
C ALA A 328 0.54 -8.54 37.83
N SER A 329 0.46 -7.78 36.73
CA SER A 329 0.33 -6.32 36.74
C SER A 329 -1.11 -5.82 36.86
N GLN A 330 -2.06 -6.43 36.14
CA GLN A 330 -3.45 -5.95 36.04
C GLN A 330 -4.46 -6.76 36.87
N GLY A 331 -4.04 -7.91 37.41
CA GLY A 331 -4.84 -8.76 38.28
C GLY A 331 -5.49 -9.95 37.56
N ARG A 332 -6.67 -10.37 38.05
CA ARG A 332 -7.30 -11.63 37.64
C ARG A 332 -7.77 -11.60 36.18
N ALA A 333 -7.58 -12.71 35.47
CA ALA A 333 -8.01 -12.88 34.08
C ALA A 333 -9.51 -12.56 33.87
N TYR A 334 -10.36 -12.91 34.83
CA TYR A 334 -11.80 -12.65 34.77
C TYR A 334 -12.14 -11.15 34.59
N ASN A 335 -11.45 -10.27 35.31
CA ASN A 335 -11.71 -8.83 35.23
C ASN A 335 -11.24 -8.26 33.88
N LEU A 336 -10.04 -8.66 33.43
CA LEU A 336 -9.48 -8.29 32.13
C LEU A 336 -10.40 -8.73 30.98
N ASN A 337 -10.89 -9.98 31.01
CA ASN A 337 -11.80 -10.51 30.01
C ASN A 337 -13.08 -9.66 29.91
N ILE A 338 -13.67 -9.27 31.05
CA ILE A 338 -14.88 -8.44 31.07
C ILE A 338 -14.59 -7.04 30.51
N GLU A 339 -13.47 -6.44 30.87
CA GLU A 339 -13.09 -5.10 30.41
C GLU A 339 -12.90 -5.09 28.90
N VAL A 340 -12.07 -5.98 28.37
CA VAL A 340 -11.80 -6.08 26.92
C VAL A 340 -13.07 -6.44 26.15
N PHE A 341 -13.91 -7.35 26.68
CA PHE A 341 -15.20 -7.68 26.07
C PHE A 341 -16.12 -6.46 25.98
N ARG A 342 -16.21 -5.66 27.05
CA ARG A 342 -17.01 -4.44 27.07
C ARG A 342 -16.46 -3.38 26.12
N GLU A 343 -15.14 -3.20 26.06
CA GLU A 343 -14.52 -2.28 25.11
C GLU A 343 -14.86 -2.66 23.67
N LEU A 344 -14.80 -3.95 23.32
CA LEU A 344 -15.20 -4.44 22.00
C LEU A 344 -16.69 -4.26 21.74
N GLN A 345 -17.54 -4.57 22.72
CA GLN A 345 -18.98 -4.37 22.59
C GLN A 345 -19.32 -2.89 22.33
N GLN A 346 -18.59 -1.97 22.95
CA GLN A 346 -18.76 -0.53 22.79
C GLN A 346 -18.29 0.04 21.44
N THR A 347 -17.55 -0.74 20.62
CA THR A 347 -17.24 -0.33 19.24
C THR A 347 -18.45 -0.50 18.33
N ILE A 348 -19.37 -1.43 18.65
CA ILE A 348 -20.51 -1.78 17.82
C ILE A 348 -21.57 -0.68 17.88
N THR A 349 -21.95 -0.14 16.72
CA THR A 349 -23.00 0.87 16.63
C THR A 349 -23.85 0.71 15.38
N GLY A 350 -25.17 0.78 15.56
CA GLY A 350 -26.11 0.95 14.46
C GLY A 350 -26.28 2.39 13.99
N TRP A 351 -25.68 3.37 14.68
CA TRP A 351 -25.82 4.81 14.42
C TRP A 351 -24.44 5.45 14.19
N PRO A 352 -23.81 5.20 13.03
CA PRO A 352 -22.45 5.69 12.73
C PRO A 352 -22.36 7.22 12.73
N GLY A 353 -23.45 7.91 12.37
CA GLY A 353 -23.57 9.37 12.43
C GLY A 353 -23.96 9.92 13.81
N GLY A 354 -24.11 9.06 14.82
CA GLY A 354 -24.67 9.41 16.12
C GLY A 354 -26.20 9.34 16.14
N LYS A 355 -26.75 9.15 17.34
CA LYS A 355 -28.18 8.89 17.54
C LYS A 355 -28.92 10.18 17.93
N PRO A 356 -30.07 10.51 17.29
CA PRO A 356 -30.83 11.70 17.64
C PRO A 356 -31.43 11.56 19.03
N GLU A 357 -31.60 12.68 19.74
CA GLU A 357 -32.00 12.71 21.16
C GLU A 357 -33.28 11.89 21.43
N HIS A 358 -34.29 12.03 20.59
CA HIS A 358 -35.57 11.32 20.73
C HIS A 358 -35.46 9.79 20.57
N ALA A 359 -34.42 9.29 19.91
CA ALA A 359 -34.20 7.85 19.72
C ALA A 359 -33.31 7.25 20.82
N ARG A 360 -32.65 8.09 21.64
CA ARG A 360 -31.72 7.64 22.69
C ARG A 360 -32.44 6.86 23.77
N ARG A 361 -31.76 5.84 24.29
CA ARG A 361 -32.18 4.97 25.39
C ARG A 361 -31.06 4.91 26.43
N ALA A 362 -31.42 4.60 27.67
CA ALA A 362 -30.43 4.39 28.72
C ALA A 362 -29.46 3.26 28.32
N GLY A 363 -28.16 3.53 28.40
CA GLY A 363 -27.10 2.60 27.99
C GLY A 363 -26.61 2.77 26.54
N ASP A 364 -27.19 3.67 25.74
CA ASP A 364 -26.62 4.02 24.44
C ASP A 364 -25.25 4.69 24.59
N SER A 365 -24.31 4.30 23.74
CA SER A 365 -22.98 4.90 23.68
C SER A 365 -23.04 6.30 23.06
N LEU A 366 -22.42 7.28 23.72
CA LEU A 366 -22.26 8.66 23.22
C LEU A 366 -20.98 8.83 22.39
N ARG A 367 -20.19 7.76 22.22
CA ARG A 367 -18.84 7.77 21.63
C ARG A 367 -18.80 8.25 20.18
N PHE A 368 -19.88 8.08 19.43
CA PHE A 368 -19.96 8.41 18.00
C PHE A 368 -20.56 9.80 17.71
N GLY A 369 -20.69 10.63 18.76
CA GLY A 369 -20.95 12.06 18.68
C GLY A 369 -22.18 12.51 19.46
N GLU A 370 -22.05 13.66 20.12
CA GLU A 370 -23.13 14.40 20.77
C GLU A 370 -23.54 15.64 19.95
N GLY A 371 -24.74 16.17 20.23
CA GLY A 371 -25.17 17.50 19.78
C GLY A 371 -25.83 17.53 18.39
N CYS A 372 -25.07 17.32 17.32
CA CYS A 372 -25.55 17.58 15.96
C CYS A 372 -26.21 16.36 15.30
N PHE A 373 -27.48 16.49 14.94
CA PHE A 373 -28.21 15.55 14.08
C PHE A 373 -29.29 16.31 13.27
N PRO A 374 -29.41 16.10 11.95
CA PRO A 374 -28.53 15.28 11.11
C PRO A 374 -27.13 15.90 10.96
N LYS A 375 -26.14 15.06 10.66
CA LYS A 375 -24.77 15.51 10.36
C LYS A 375 -24.56 15.65 8.86
N ARG A 376 -23.77 16.66 8.47
CA ARG A 376 -22.99 16.67 7.23
C ARG A 376 -21.84 15.67 7.29
N VAL A 377 -21.78 14.76 6.32
CA VAL A 377 -20.75 13.72 6.19
C VAL A 377 -20.10 13.85 4.82
N LEU A 378 -18.77 13.79 4.76
CA LEU A 378 -18.01 13.76 3.51
C LEU A 378 -17.23 12.46 3.40
N ILE A 379 -17.50 11.67 2.37
CA ILE A 379 -16.81 10.42 2.09
C ILE A 379 -15.87 10.65 0.91
N PHE A 380 -14.56 10.55 1.14
CA PHE A 380 -13.57 10.56 0.07
C PHE A 380 -13.43 9.16 -0.51
N SER A 381 -13.55 9.06 -1.82
CA SER A 381 -13.46 7.83 -2.60
C SER A 381 -12.24 7.97 -3.53
N PRO A 382 -11.09 7.30 -3.25
CA PRO A 382 -9.88 7.42 -4.07
C PRO A 382 -10.14 7.04 -5.53
N HIS A 383 -10.69 5.85 -5.76
CA HIS A 383 -11.26 5.45 -7.05
C HIS A 383 -12.79 5.55 -7.01
N PRO A 384 -13.48 5.72 -8.16
CA PRO A 384 -14.92 5.96 -8.20
C PRO A 384 -15.86 4.95 -7.54
N ASP A 385 -15.37 3.77 -7.14
CA ASP A 385 -16.11 2.65 -6.52
C ASP A 385 -15.72 2.36 -5.06
N ASP A 386 -14.68 3.02 -4.54
CA ASP A 386 -14.12 2.70 -3.22
C ASP A 386 -15.11 3.02 -2.07
N ASP A 387 -15.95 4.02 -2.22
CA ASP A 387 -17.00 4.41 -1.27
C ASP A 387 -17.99 3.26 -1.03
N VAL A 388 -18.44 2.60 -2.10
CA VAL A 388 -19.42 1.51 -2.01
C VAL A 388 -18.77 0.15 -1.73
N ILE A 389 -17.57 -0.12 -2.26
CA ILE A 389 -16.82 -1.35 -1.98
C ILE A 389 -16.40 -1.39 -0.50
N SER A 390 -15.88 -0.28 0.01
CA SER A 390 -15.24 -0.23 1.32
C SER A 390 -16.25 -0.05 2.44
N MET A 391 -17.12 0.96 2.32
CA MET A 391 -18.03 1.37 3.39
C MET A 391 -19.49 1.54 2.93
N GLY A 392 -19.87 0.88 1.83
CA GLY A 392 -21.19 1.05 1.21
C GLY A 392 -22.36 0.76 2.14
N GLY A 393 -22.22 -0.16 3.10
CA GLY A 393 -23.27 -0.42 4.08
C GLY A 393 -23.47 0.75 5.04
N THR A 394 -22.37 1.30 5.55
CA THR A 394 -22.35 2.48 6.42
C THR A 394 -22.81 3.73 5.68
N LEU A 395 -22.39 3.92 4.43
CA LEU A 395 -22.83 5.00 3.55
C LEU A 395 -24.36 4.98 3.40
N ILE A 396 -24.92 3.82 3.01
CA ILE A 396 -26.37 3.67 2.86
C ILE A 396 -27.09 3.95 4.18
N ARG A 397 -26.54 3.47 5.30
CA ARG A 397 -27.15 3.69 6.61
C ARG A 397 -27.17 5.15 7.04
N LEU A 398 -26.09 5.88 6.78
CA LEU A 398 -26.04 7.32 7.06
C LEU A 398 -27.13 8.05 6.28
N VAL A 399 -27.34 7.71 5.01
CA VAL A 399 -28.42 8.28 4.18
C VAL A 399 -29.80 7.90 4.73
N ASP A 400 -30.04 6.62 5.03
CA ASP A 400 -31.32 6.16 5.57
C ASP A 400 -31.65 6.78 6.94
N GLN A 401 -30.64 7.16 7.71
CA GLN A 401 -30.77 7.87 8.98
C GLN A 401 -31.01 9.38 8.82
N GLY A 402 -30.98 9.90 7.59
CA GLY A 402 -31.26 11.31 7.28
C GLY A 402 -30.05 12.24 7.37
N HIS A 403 -28.83 11.71 7.41
CA HIS A 403 -27.61 12.53 7.32
C HIS A 403 -27.44 13.13 5.92
N GLU A 404 -26.82 14.31 5.85
CA GLU A 404 -26.42 14.93 4.58
C GLU A 404 -25.08 14.34 4.14
N VAL A 405 -25.12 13.36 3.24
CA VAL A 405 -23.94 12.58 2.81
C VAL A 405 -23.41 13.04 1.47
N HIS A 406 -22.18 13.56 1.45
CA HIS A 406 -21.44 13.89 0.24
C HIS A 406 -20.43 12.80 -0.08
N VAL A 407 -20.20 12.59 -1.38
CA VAL A 407 -19.13 11.70 -1.87
C VAL A 407 -18.19 12.50 -2.76
N ALA A 408 -16.90 12.43 -2.46
CA ALA A 408 -15.83 13.11 -3.17
C ALA A 408 -14.96 12.08 -3.89
N TYR A 409 -15.11 11.99 -5.21
CA TYR A 409 -14.34 11.13 -6.08
C TYR A 409 -13.03 11.82 -6.43
N GLN A 410 -11.92 11.33 -5.87
CA GLN A 410 -10.62 11.99 -5.99
C GLN A 410 -10.02 11.80 -7.38
N THR A 411 -10.11 10.61 -7.95
CA THR A 411 -9.55 10.30 -9.28
C THR A 411 -10.65 10.07 -10.31
N SER A 412 -10.33 10.32 -11.58
CA SER A 412 -11.25 10.05 -12.70
C SER A 412 -11.46 8.56 -12.97
N GLY A 413 -10.53 7.70 -12.55
CA GLY A 413 -10.56 6.26 -12.82
C GLY A 413 -10.34 5.90 -14.30
N ASN A 414 -9.94 6.86 -15.13
CA ASN A 414 -9.82 6.69 -16.58
C ASN A 414 -8.83 5.59 -17.00
N ILE A 415 -7.77 5.37 -16.23
CA ILE A 415 -6.79 4.31 -16.52
C ILE A 415 -7.30 2.90 -16.20
N ALA A 416 -8.45 2.75 -15.52
CA ALA A 416 -8.96 1.46 -15.05
C ALA A 416 -10.06 0.85 -15.94
N VAL A 417 -10.39 1.47 -17.07
CA VAL A 417 -11.45 1.01 -18.00
C VAL A 417 -10.83 0.37 -19.24
N PHE A 418 -11.43 -0.71 -19.75
CA PHE A 418 -10.94 -1.37 -20.96
C PHE A 418 -11.16 -0.51 -22.19
N ASP A 419 -10.32 -0.71 -23.21
CA ASP A 419 -10.49 -0.02 -24.50
C ASP A 419 -11.82 -0.44 -25.17
N ASP A 420 -12.22 -1.71 -25.05
CA ASP A 420 -13.48 -2.24 -25.58
C ASP A 420 -14.73 -1.57 -24.96
N ASP A 421 -14.67 -1.20 -23.68
CA ASP A 421 -15.74 -0.43 -23.04
C ASP A 421 -15.84 0.95 -23.68
N ALA A 422 -14.71 1.62 -23.91
CA ALA A 422 -14.69 2.94 -24.55
C ALA A 422 -15.27 2.89 -25.97
N ILE A 423 -14.95 1.85 -26.74
CA ILE A 423 -15.52 1.61 -28.08
C ILE A 423 -17.03 1.41 -27.98
N THR A 424 -17.50 0.55 -27.07
CA THR A 424 -18.93 0.25 -26.90
C THR A 424 -19.74 1.51 -26.58
N PHE A 425 -19.23 2.37 -25.71
CA PHE A 425 -19.89 3.64 -25.40
C PHE A 425 -19.81 4.64 -26.56
N MET A 426 -18.73 4.63 -27.34
CA MET A 426 -18.62 5.45 -28.55
C MET A 426 -19.63 5.03 -29.62
N ASP A 427 -19.83 3.73 -29.83
CA ASP A 427 -20.86 3.19 -30.73
C ASP A 427 -22.25 3.68 -30.34
N PHE A 428 -22.58 3.63 -29.04
CA PHE A 428 -23.85 4.14 -28.52
C PHE A 428 -24.02 5.64 -28.83
N VAL A 429 -22.99 6.45 -28.60
CA VAL A 429 -23.03 7.89 -28.90
C VAL A 429 -23.19 8.14 -30.40
N SER A 430 -22.48 7.39 -31.24
CA SER A 430 -22.58 7.49 -32.71
C SER A 430 -23.99 7.17 -33.21
N GLU A 431 -24.59 6.06 -32.74
CA GLU A 431 -25.97 5.70 -33.10
C GLU A 431 -26.99 6.73 -32.59
N PHE A 432 -26.84 7.22 -31.36
CA PHE A 432 -27.71 8.24 -30.78
C PHE A 432 -27.65 9.54 -31.60
N ASN A 433 -26.44 10.05 -31.84
CA ASN A 433 -26.23 11.30 -32.59
C ASN A 433 -26.72 11.17 -34.04
N ARG A 434 -26.49 10.03 -34.68
CA ARG A 434 -27.02 9.74 -36.03
C ARG A 434 -28.54 9.71 -36.05
N LYS A 435 -29.17 9.08 -35.05
CA LYS A 435 -30.64 8.98 -34.95
C LYS A 435 -31.31 10.34 -34.73
N PHE A 436 -30.71 11.19 -33.91
CA PHE A 436 -31.26 12.50 -33.55
C PHE A 436 -30.66 13.67 -34.36
N ASN A 437 -29.80 13.37 -35.34
CA ASN A 437 -29.12 14.35 -36.19
C ASN A 437 -28.33 15.41 -35.39
N ILE A 438 -27.60 14.96 -34.38
CA ILE A 438 -26.74 15.79 -33.52
C ILE A 438 -25.31 15.64 -34.01
N ASP A 439 -24.85 16.58 -34.84
CA ASP A 439 -23.47 16.65 -35.36
C ASP A 439 -22.85 15.29 -35.77
N PRO A 440 -23.50 14.55 -36.70
CA PRO A 440 -23.09 13.19 -37.05
C PRO A 440 -21.72 13.12 -37.73
N GLU A 441 -21.33 14.16 -38.48
CA GLU A 441 -20.03 14.21 -39.18
C GLU A 441 -18.88 14.30 -38.18
N ARG A 442 -18.98 15.19 -37.19
CA ARG A 442 -17.97 15.31 -36.14
C ARG A 442 -17.91 14.08 -35.25
N THR A 443 -19.07 13.47 -34.97
CA THR A 443 -19.12 12.22 -34.21
C THR A 443 -18.38 11.09 -34.93
N ALA A 444 -18.56 10.97 -36.26
CA ALA A 444 -17.85 9.99 -37.08
C ALA A 444 -16.35 10.27 -37.23
N GLU A 445 -15.91 11.52 -37.09
CA GLU A 445 -14.49 11.87 -37.00
C GLU A 445 -13.87 11.38 -35.68
N PHE A 446 -14.53 11.63 -34.55
CA PHE A 446 -14.09 11.13 -33.25
C PHE A 446 -14.06 9.60 -33.19
N GLU A 447 -15.12 8.96 -33.69
CA GLU A 447 -15.22 7.50 -33.78
C GLU A 447 -14.02 6.92 -34.53
N ARG A 448 -13.72 7.44 -35.73
CA ARG A 448 -12.55 7.00 -36.52
C ARG A 448 -11.23 7.22 -35.79
N HIS A 449 -11.04 8.35 -35.13
CA HIS A 449 -9.80 8.63 -34.40
C HIS A 449 -9.59 7.65 -33.24
N ILE A 450 -10.64 7.36 -32.46
CA ILE A 450 -10.58 6.39 -31.36
C ILE A 450 -10.30 4.99 -31.91
N ASP A 451 -11.01 4.60 -32.97
CA ASP A 451 -10.83 3.31 -33.63
C ASP A 451 -9.40 3.13 -34.16
N GLU A 452 -8.87 4.13 -34.85
CA GLU A 452 -7.51 4.12 -35.37
C GLU A 452 -6.48 4.08 -34.24
N PHE A 453 -6.70 4.86 -33.17
CA PHE A 453 -5.83 4.87 -32.00
C PHE A 453 -5.79 3.49 -31.35
N VAL A 454 -6.94 2.94 -30.96
CA VAL A 454 -7.02 1.64 -30.26
C VAL A 454 -6.46 0.51 -31.13
N LYS A 455 -6.70 0.51 -32.45
CA LYS A 455 -6.16 -0.52 -33.37
C LYS A 455 -4.64 -0.52 -33.47
N HIS A 456 -3.99 0.63 -33.34
CA HIS A 456 -2.53 0.75 -33.47
C HIS A 456 -1.82 0.97 -32.12
N LYS A 457 -2.57 1.01 -31.03
CA LYS A 457 -2.06 1.25 -29.68
C LYS A 457 -1.07 0.14 -29.31
N GLN A 458 0.15 0.54 -28.98
CA GLN A 458 1.14 -0.39 -28.44
C GLN A 458 0.77 -0.78 -27.01
N GLN A 459 1.22 -1.96 -26.58
CA GLN A 459 0.96 -2.42 -25.22
C GLN A 459 1.57 -1.43 -24.22
N GLY A 460 0.71 -0.90 -23.34
CA GLY A 460 1.09 0.08 -22.35
C GLY A 460 1.33 1.51 -22.84
N GLN A 461 0.98 1.80 -24.09
CA GLN A 461 0.88 3.17 -24.57
C GLN A 461 -0.21 3.93 -23.81
N VAL A 462 0.10 5.16 -23.41
CA VAL A 462 -0.84 6.08 -22.76
C VAL A 462 -2.00 6.40 -23.71
N ASP A 463 -3.23 6.34 -23.18
CA ASP A 463 -4.44 6.68 -23.92
C ASP A 463 -4.43 8.12 -24.43
N SER A 464 -5.05 8.37 -25.60
CA SER A 464 -5.26 9.74 -26.07
C SER A 464 -6.17 10.51 -25.10
N PRO A 465 -6.11 11.86 -25.07
CA PRO A 465 -6.99 12.67 -24.23
C PRO A 465 -8.48 12.35 -24.40
N GLU A 466 -8.91 12.03 -25.63
CA GLU A 466 -10.29 11.65 -25.95
C GLU A 466 -10.68 10.31 -25.33
N VAL A 467 -9.81 9.30 -25.44
CA VAL A 467 -10.04 7.98 -24.84
C VAL A 467 -10.09 8.08 -23.31
N GLN A 468 -9.16 8.84 -22.71
CA GLN A 468 -9.15 9.09 -21.27
C GLN A 468 -10.44 9.77 -20.81
N PHE A 469 -10.94 10.74 -21.59
CA PHE A 469 -12.18 11.43 -21.30
C PHE A 469 -13.39 10.49 -21.34
N ILE A 470 -13.49 9.61 -22.34
CA ILE A 470 -14.56 8.62 -22.45
C ILE A 470 -14.52 7.68 -21.25
N LYS A 471 -13.36 7.09 -20.97
CA LYS A 471 -13.17 6.17 -19.84
C LYS A 471 -13.49 6.82 -18.50
N GLY A 472 -13.03 8.04 -18.26
CA GLY A 472 -13.38 8.81 -17.07
C GLY A 472 -14.90 9.05 -16.99
N THR A 473 -15.54 9.38 -18.11
CA THR A 473 -16.99 9.61 -18.17
C THR A 473 -17.79 8.35 -17.84
N ILE A 474 -17.36 7.17 -18.31
CA ILE A 474 -17.95 5.88 -17.94
C ILE A 474 -17.92 5.72 -16.42
N ARG A 475 -16.76 5.88 -15.79
CA ARG A 475 -16.61 5.75 -14.34
C ARG A 475 -17.47 6.75 -13.56
N ARG A 476 -17.60 7.99 -14.03
CA ARG A 476 -18.49 8.98 -13.42
C ARG A 476 -19.96 8.59 -13.55
N ALA A 477 -20.38 8.06 -14.71
CA ALA A 477 -21.75 7.60 -14.92
C ALA A 477 -22.11 6.42 -14.00
N GLU A 478 -21.18 5.49 -13.82
CA GLU A 478 -21.27 4.38 -12.87
C GLU A 478 -21.41 4.87 -11.42
N ALA A 479 -20.53 5.78 -10.98
CA ALA A 479 -20.58 6.39 -9.65
C ALA A 479 -21.92 7.11 -9.38
N ARG A 480 -22.43 7.86 -10.37
CA ARG A 480 -23.77 8.46 -10.31
C ARG A 480 -24.88 7.41 -10.21
N SER A 481 -24.73 6.28 -10.90
CA SER A 481 -25.69 5.17 -10.84
C SER A 481 -25.68 4.48 -9.46
N ALA A 482 -24.50 4.23 -8.89
CA ALA A 482 -24.33 3.67 -7.56
C ALA A 482 -24.97 4.55 -6.48
N THR A 483 -24.67 5.85 -6.50
CA THR A 483 -25.18 6.83 -5.53
C THR A 483 -26.69 7.05 -5.62
N ARG A 484 -27.29 6.95 -6.82
CA ARG A 484 -28.76 6.89 -6.96
C ARG A 484 -29.36 5.69 -6.26
N CYS A 485 -28.72 4.51 -6.31
CA CYS A 485 -29.16 3.33 -5.53
C CYS A 485 -29.03 3.53 -4.02
N CYS A 486 -28.14 4.42 -3.59
CA CYS A 486 -27.95 4.81 -2.20
C CYS A 486 -28.81 6.03 -1.78
N ASN A 487 -29.64 6.59 -2.67
CA ASN A 487 -30.44 7.81 -2.44
C ASN A 487 -29.63 9.08 -2.15
N ILE A 488 -28.42 9.21 -2.69
CA ILE A 488 -27.62 10.44 -2.59
C ILE A 488 -27.96 11.35 -3.80
N PRO A 489 -28.33 12.62 -3.58
CA PRO A 489 -28.63 13.54 -4.68
C PRO A 489 -27.36 13.97 -5.41
N GLU A 490 -27.52 14.28 -6.70
CA GLU A 490 -26.41 14.64 -7.58
C GLU A 490 -25.63 15.87 -7.13
N SER A 491 -26.29 16.83 -6.48
CA SER A 491 -25.67 18.03 -5.89
C SER A 491 -24.68 17.73 -4.76
N GLN A 492 -24.70 16.51 -4.21
CA GLN A 492 -23.80 16.05 -3.15
C GLN A 492 -22.62 15.23 -3.67
N LEU A 493 -22.50 15.06 -4.99
CA LEU A 493 -21.39 14.37 -5.63
C LEU A 493 -20.33 15.37 -6.10
N HIS A 494 -19.07 15.12 -5.74
CA HIS A 494 -17.95 15.99 -6.10
C HIS A 494 -16.92 15.16 -6.87
N PHE A 495 -16.70 15.49 -8.14
CA PHE A 495 -15.64 14.89 -8.95
C PHE A 495 -14.45 15.85 -8.94
N MET A 496 -13.35 15.45 -8.31
CA MET A 496 -12.23 16.35 -8.00
C MET A 496 -11.17 16.38 -9.11
N ASP A 497 -11.06 15.31 -9.90
CA ASP A 497 -10.08 15.16 -10.99
C ASP A 497 -8.67 15.57 -10.56
N MET A 498 -8.19 14.95 -9.48
CA MET A 498 -6.97 15.37 -8.80
C MET A 498 -5.75 15.38 -9.74
N PRO A 499 -5.05 16.52 -9.87
CA PRO A 499 -3.94 16.70 -10.81
C PRO A 499 -2.84 15.64 -10.77
N PHE A 500 -2.57 15.04 -9.61
CA PHE A 500 -1.55 13.99 -9.50
C PHE A 500 -1.88 12.76 -10.37
N TYR A 501 -3.17 12.49 -10.59
CA TYR A 501 -3.68 11.31 -11.31
C TYR A 501 -3.87 11.55 -12.81
N GLU A 502 -4.10 12.80 -13.24
CA GLU A 502 -4.40 13.18 -14.63
C GLU A 502 -3.13 13.22 -15.52
N THR A 503 -2.32 12.15 -15.45
CA THR A 503 -1.13 11.94 -16.29
C THR A 503 -1.38 10.96 -17.43
N GLY A 504 -2.46 10.17 -17.35
CA GLY A 504 -2.73 9.05 -18.25
C GLY A 504 -1.82 7.83 -18.06
N ARG A 505 -0.88 7.88 -17.11
CA ARG A 505 0.10 6.83 -16.83
C ARG A 505 -0.28 6.08 -15.56
N VAL A 506 0.12 4.81 -15.47
CA VAL A 506 0.01 4.02 -14.22
C VAL A 506 0.83 4.68 -13.09
N ARG A 507 1.99 5.27 -13.44
CA ARG A 507 2.81 6.10 -12.55
C ARG A 507 2.25 7.53 -12.49
N LYS A 508 1.83 7.95 -11.30
CA LYS A 508 1.25 9.26 -11.02
C LYS A 508 2.33 10.31 -10.80
N LYS A 509 1.98 11.59 -10.92
CA LYS A 509 2.83 12.69 -10.44
C LYS A 509 2.92 12.63 -8.91
N PRO A 510 4.00 13.16 -8.31
CA PRO A 510 4.00 13.48 -6.89
C PRO A 510 2.83 14.40 -6.55
N LEU A 511 2.31 14.28 -5.32
CA LEU A 511 1.28 15.17 -4.81
C LEU A 511 1.78 16.63 -4.85
N GLY A 512 0.99 17.53 -5.44
CA GLY A 512 1.30 18.96 -5.55
C GLY A 512 0.38 19.86 -4.72
N ASP A 513 0.71 21.14 -4.67
CA ASP A 513 -0.07 22.15 -3.91
C ASP A 513 -1.50 22.31 -4.45
N ASP A 514 -1.70 22.12 -5.75
CA ASP A 514 -3.03 22.17 -6.37
C ASP A 514 -3.95 21.06 -5.86
N ASP A 515 -3.41 19.84 -5.65
CA ASP A 515 -4.15 18.71 -5.08
C ASP A 515 -4.65 19.02 -3.66
N ILE A 516 -3.77 19.62 -2.84
CA ILE A 516 -4.10 20.03 -1.46
C ILE A 516 -5.15 21.14 -1.50
N ARG A 517 -4.97 22.16 -2.36
CA ARG A 517 -5.91 23.28 -2.49
C ARG A 517 -7.32 22.80 -2.84
N ILE A 518 -7.46 21.93 -3.84
CA ILE A 518 -8.77 21.38 -4.25
C ILE A 518 -9.46 20.68 -3.07
N THR A 519 -8.68 19.92 -2.28
CA THR A 519 -9.19 19.20 -1.11
C THR A 519 -9.62 20.15 0.01
N VAL A 520 -8.83 21.19 0.28
CA VAL A 520 -9.15 22.25 1.26
C VAL A 520 -10.43 23.00 0.86
N GLU A 521 -10.55 23.41 -0.40
CA GLU A 521 -11.72 24.12 -0.92
C GLU A 521 -13.00 23.29 -0.76
N LEU A 522 -12.93 21.98 -1.04
CA LEU A 522 -14.07 21.08 -0.86
C LEU A 522 -14.47 20.92 0.61
N LEU A 523 -13.48 20.70 1.50
CA LEU A 523 -13.72 20.59 2.94
C LEU A 523 -14.38 21.86 3.49
N ARG A 524 -13.92 23.05 3.06
CA ARG A 524 -14.49 24.35 3.44
C ARG A 524 -15.89 24.59 2.88
N LYS A 525 -16.17 24.09 1.68
CA LYS A 525 -17.49 24.17 1.05
C LYS A 525 -18.53 23.32 1.79
N VAL A 526 -18.15 22.11 2.21
CA VAL A 526 -19.06 21.16 2.86
C VAL A 526 -19.14 21.37 4.38
N GLN A 527 -18.06 21.79 5.01
CA GLN A 527 -17.90 21.88 6.47
C GLN A 527 -18.40 20.62 7.19
N PRO A 528 -17.87 19.42 6.86
CA PRO A 528 -18.38 18.17 7.39
C PRO A 528 -18.17 18.04 8.91
N HIS A 529 -19.08 17.35 9.59
CA HIS A 529 -18.87 16.91 10.97
C HIS A 529 -18.16 15.55 11.02
N GLN A 530 -18.25 14.76 9.95
CA GLN A 530 -17.54 13.50 9.79
C GLN A 530 -16.94 13.42 8.39
N VAL A 531 -15.66 13.09 8.33
CA VAL A 531 -14.94 12.75 7.11
C VAL A 531 -14.62 11.27 7.14
N TYR A 532 -14.86 10.58 6.04
CA TYR A 532 -14.40 9.21 5.84
C TYR A 532 -13.34 9.18 4.74
N ALA A 533 -12.22 8.51 4.99
CA ALA A 533 -11.11 8.39 4.05
C ALA A 533 -10.56 6.97 4.02
N ALA A 534 -10.02 6.55 2.87
CA ALA A 534 -9.38 5.26 2.71
C ALA A 534 -8.03 5.24 3.46
N GLY A 535 -7.98 4.55 4.60
CA GLY A 535 -6.78 4.25 5.37
C GLY A 535 -6.01 3.03 4.85
N ASP A 536 -6.28 2.56 3.63
CA ASP A 536 -5.68 1.36 3.06
C ASP A 536 -4.38 1.66 2.31
N LEU A 537 -3.25 1.49 2.99
CA LEU A 537 -1.93 1.70 2.41
C LEU A 537 -1.45 0.51 1.56
N SER A 538 -2.25 -0.55 1.45
CA SER A 538 -1.94 -1.77 0.69
C SER A 538 -2.46 -1.74 -0.76
N ASP A 539 -3.04 -0.62 -1.20
CA ASP A 539 -3.40 -0.40 -2.61
C ASP A 539 -2.18 -0.63 -3.52
N PRO A 540 -2.23 -1.60 -4.46
CA PRO A 540 -1.09 -1.93 -5.32
C PRO A 540 -0.61 -0.75 -6.17
N HIS A 541 -1.47 0.24 -6.41
CA HIS A 541 -1.18 1.37 -7.28
C HIS A 541 -0.72 2.64 -6.55
N GLY A 542 -0.70 2.62 -5.21
CA GLY A 542 -0.32 3.77 -4.38
C GLY A 542 -1.28 4.97 -4.45
N THR A 543 -2.43 4.83 -5.12
CA THR A 543 -3.44 5.89 -5.25
C THR A 543 -4.05 6.19 -3.90
N HIS A 544 -4.42 5.17 -3.11
CA HIS A 544 -5.02 5.35 -1.78
C HIS A 544 -4.10 6.13 -0.85
N ARG A 545 -2.79 5.81 -0.83
CA ARG A 545 -1.79 6.54 -0.02
C ARG A 545 -1.71 8.00 -0.41
N THR A 546 -1.63 8.30 -1.71
CA THR A 546 -1.52 9.67 -2.22
C THR A 546 -2.79 10.48 -1.92
N CYS A 547 -3.96 9.87 -2.15
CA CYS A 547 -5.26 10.43 -1.82
C CYS A 547 -5.42 10.72 -0.33
N LEU A 548 -5.00 9.79 0.54
CA LEU A 548 -5.05 9.97 1.99
C LEU A 548 -4.10 11.09 2.44
N ALA A 549 -2.88 11.14 1.89
CA ALA A 549 -1.93 12.21 2.16
C ALA A 549 -2.51 13.59 1.83
N ALA A 550 -3.18 13.74 0.68
CA ALA A 550 -3.87 14.97 0.30
C ALA A 550 -4.93 15.39 1.34
N ILE A 551 -5.76 14.45 1.78
CA ILE A 551 -6.81 14.68 2.79
C ILE A 551 -6.21 15.11 4.12
N LEU A 552 -5.19 14.39 4.61
CA LEU A 552 -4.61 14.69 5.93
C LEU A 552 -3.84 16.01 5.93
N GLN A 553 -3.13 16.34 4.85
CA GLN A 553 -2.48 17.65 4.69
C GLN A 553 -3.51 18.78 4.64
N ALA A 554 -4.61 18.61 3.88
CA ALA A 554 -5.70 19.58 3.83
C ALA A 554 -6.37 19.79 5.21
N CYS A 555 -6.65 18.71 5.94
CA CYS A 555 -7.18 18.75 7.29
C CYS A 555 -6.26 19.53 8.25
N LYS A 556 -4.94 19.32 8.15
CA LYS A 556 -3.94 20.01 8.98
C LYS A 556 -3.79 21.48 8.63
N GLN A 557 -3.89 21.81 7.34
CA GLN A 557 -3.93 23.20 6.90
C GLN A 557 -5.16 23.93 7.46
N ILE A 558 -6.35 23.33 7.36
CA ILE A 558 -7.59 23.89 7.92
C ILE A 558 -7.51 24.05 9.45
N GLU A 559 -6.94 23.06 10.15
CA GLU A 559 -6.68 23.13 11.59
C GLU A 559 -5.74 24.29 11.95
N ALA A 560 -4.64 24.46 11.20
CA ALA A 560 -3.66 25.51 11.41
C ALA A 560 -4.20 26.92 11.07
N GLU A 561 -5.08 27.03 10.08
CA GLU A 561 -5.75 28.28 9.70
C GLU A 561 -6.89 28.66 10.65
N GLY A 562 -7.30 27.76 11.55
CA GLY A 562 -8.20 28.06 12.68
C GLY A 562 -9.69 28.05 12.34
N ASP A 563 -10.11 27.31 11.30
CA ASP A 563 -11.52 27.18 10.92
C ASP A 563 -12.36 26.56 12.06
N GLU A 564 -13.30 27.33 12.64
CA GLU A 564 -14.08 26.91 13.83
C GLU A 564 -14.88 25.62 13.62
N TRP A 565 -15.44 25.42 12.42
CA TRP A 565 -16.25 24.24 12.09
C TRP A 565 -15.45 22.93 12.21
N TYR A 566 -14.14 22.98 11.98
CA TYR A 566 -13.28 21.80 11.96
C TYR A 566 -13.03 21.23 13.37
N GLN A 567 -13.18 22.05 14.42
CA GLN A 567 -13.01 21.61 15.82
C GLN A 567 -13.98 20.48 16.23
N GLN A 568 -15.11 20.36 15.53
CA GLN A 568 -16.12 19.31 15.74
C GLN A 568 -16.06 18.20 14.68
N CYS A 569 -15.17 18.32 13.69
CA CYS A 569 -15.03 17.36 12.61
C CYS A 569 -14.23 16.13 13.08
N GLN A 570 -14.75 14.94 12.78
CA GLN A 570 -14.07 13.67 13.05
C GLN A 570 -13.67 13.00 11.74
N VAL A 571 -12.40 12.58 11.64
CA VAL A 571 -11.90 11.82 10.48
C VAL A 571 -11.83 10.34 10.82
N TRP A 572 -12.56 9.52 10.06
CA TRP A 572 -12.65 8.07 10.19
C TRP A 572 -11.99 7.39 8.99
N LEU A 573 -11.15 6.39 9.28
CA LEU A 573 -10.41 5.64 8.29
C LEU A 573 -11.07 4.28 8.06
N TYR A 574 -11.52 4.04 6.83
CA TYR A 574 -11.97 2.73 6.37
C TYR A 574 -10.84 2.02 5.62
N ARG A 575 -10.92 0.70 5.45
CA ARG A 575 -10.01 -0.05 4.57
C ARG A 575 -10.69 -0.39 3.23
N GLY A 576 -9.89 -0.52 2.17
CA GLY A 576 -10.32 -0.87 0.82
C GLY A 576 -10.54 -2.38 0.63
N ALA A 577 -10.68 -2.81 -0.62
CA ALA A 577 -10.92 -4.23 -0.94
C ALA A 577 -9.77 -5.19 -0.59
N TRP A 578 -8.59 -4.67 -0.21
CA TRP A 578 -7.36 -5.47 -0.08
C TRP A 578 -7.10 -5.94 1.35
N GLN A 579 -7.61 -5.22 2.36
CA GLN A 579 -7.29 -5.48 3.75
C GLN A 579 -8.40 -5.03 4.71
N GLU A 580 -8.33 -5.45 5.97
CA GLU A 580 -9.22 -5.01 7.06
C GLU A 580 -8.42 -4.64 8.30
N TRP A 581 -9.05 -3.83 9.14
CA TRP A 581 -8.56 -3.57 10.48
C TRP A 581 -8.68 -4.81 11.36
N GLY A 582 -7.66 -5.07 12.18
CA GLY A 582 -7.78 -6.08 13.23
C GLY A 582 -8.86 -5.70 14.23
N ALA A 583 -9.57 -6.68 14.81
CA ALA A 583 -10.63 -6.40 15.79
C ALA A 583 -10.16 -5.54 16.98
N HIS A 584 -8.88 -5.66 17.35
CA HIS A 584 -8.22 -4.87 18.39
C HIS A 584 -7.90 -3.42 17.99
N GLN A 585 -8.02 -3.06 16.70
CA GLN A 585 -7.80 -1.71 16.19
C GLN A 585 -9.11 -0.97 15.96
N ILE A 586 -10.16 -1.70 15.55
CA ILE A 586 -11.47 -1.12 15.23
C ILE A 586 -12.00 -0.28 16.40
N GLU A 587 -12.35 0.97 16.12
CA GLU A 587 -12.93 1.90 17.09
C GLU A 587 -14.43 2.11 16.86
N MET A 588 -14.91 1.87 15.65
CA MET A 588 -16.32 1.83 15.27
C MET A 588 -16.58 0.62 14.38
N ALA A 589 -17.48 -0.26 14.82
CA ALA A 589 -17.92 -1.44 14.08
C ALA A 589 -19.39 -1.25 13.70
N VAL A 590 -19.68 -1.21 12.41
CA VAL A 590 -21.02 -0.96 11.88
C VAL A 590 -21.57 -2.29 11.35
N PRO A 591 -22.45 -2.98 12.10
CA PRO A 591 -23.00 -4.27 11.69
C PRO A 591 -24.02 -4.09 10.57
N LEU A 592 -24.05 -5.00 9.61
CA LEU A 592 -25.00 -5.02 8.50
C LEU A 592 -25.95 -6.21 8.66
N SER A 593 -27.21 -5.99 8.31
CA SER A 593 -28.17 -7.08 8.08
C SER A 593 -27.99 -7.70 6.69
N PRO A 594 -28.55 -8.90 6.43
CA PRO A 594 -28.56 -9.49 5.09
C PRO A 594 -29.11 -8.55 4.01
N GLN A 595 -30.19 -7.80 4.30
CA GLN A 595 -30.78 -6.88 3.33
C GLN A 595 -29.87 -5.68 3.03
N GLU A 596 -29.17 -5.15 4.04
CA GLU A 596 -28.23 -4.03 3.83
C GLU A 596 -26.99 -4.47 3.08
N LEU A 597 -26.48 -5.69 3.34
CA LEU A 597 -25.39 -6.26 2.57
C LEU A 597 -25.78 -6.47 1.10
N LEU A 598 -27.03 -6.89 0.84
CA LEU A 598 -27.57 -6.99 -0.53
C LEU A 598 -27.67 -5.62 -1.21
N ARG A 599 -28.10 -4.57 -0.49
CA ARG A 599 -28.14 -3.20 -1.01
C ARG A 599 -26.75 -2.66 -1.32
N LYS A 600 -25.78 -2.90 -0.43
CA LYS A 600 -24.35 -2.61 -0.68
C LYS A 600 -23.88 -3.27 -1.97
N ARG A 601 -24.15 -4.57 -2.14
CA ARG A 601 -23.79 -5.30 -3.36
C ARG A 601 -24.45 -4.72 -4.61
N ALA A 602 -25.71 -4.33 -4.53
CA ALA A 602 -26.41 -3.70 -5.64
C ALA A 602 -25.79 -2.37 -6.08
N ALA A 603 -25.24 -1.58 -5.13
CA ALA A 603 -24.48 -0.37 -5.45
C ALA A 603 -23.13 -0.70 -6.11
N ILE A 604 -22.41 -1.71 -5.61
CA ILE A 604 -21.15 -2.18 -6.24
C ILE A 604 -21.39 -2.61 -7.70
N PHE A 605 -22.50 -3.30 -7.97
CA PHE A 605 -22.86 -3.74 -9.33
C PHE A 605 -23.09 -2.60 -10.33
N LYS A 606 -23.23 -1.35 -9.87
CA LYS A 606 -23.33 -0.19 -10.77
C LYS A 606 -22.00 0.23 -11.39
N HIS A 607 -20.89 -0.30 -10.90
CA HIS A 607 -19.56 -0.13 -11.48
C HIS A 607 -19.25 -1.25 -12.47
N GLU A 608 -19.98 -1.28 -13.58
CA GLU A 608 -19.98 -2.38 -14.55
C GLU A 608 -18.59 -2.64 -15.15
N SER A 609 -17.85 -1.59 -15.51
CA SER A 609 -16.47 -1.68 -16.02
C SER A 609 -15.48 -2.33 -15.05
N GLN A 610 -15.83 -2.43 -13.75
CA GLN A 610 -14.99 -3.07 -12.72
C GLN A 610 -15.61 -4.35 -12.14
N LYS A 611 -16.83 -4.70 -12.53
CA LYS A 611 -17.61 -5.75 -11.87
C LYS A 611 -17.03 -7.15 -12.09
N ASP A 612 -16.73 -7.48 -13.35
CA ASP A 612 -16.40 -8.84 -13.78
C ASP A 612 -14.88 -9.08 -13.69
N ARG A 613 -14.13 -8.64 -14.71
CA ARG A 613 -12.67 -8.63 -14.66
C ARG A 613 -12.22 -7.19 -14.57
N ALA A 614 -11.87 -6.71 -13.38
CA ALA A 614 -11.22 -5.41 -13.26
C ALA A 614 -9.93 -5.39 -14.09
N LEU A 615 -9.61 -4.24 -14.70
CA LEU A 615 -8.37 -4.08 -15.47
C LEU A 615 -7.14 -4.36 -14.60
N PHE A 616 -7.24 -3.98 -13.32
CA PHE A 616 -6.24 -4.27 -12.30
C PHE A 616 -6.88 -5.07 -11.16
N PRO A 617 -7.03 -6.40 -11.30
CA PRO A 617 -7.70 -7.23 -10.31
C PRO A 617 -6.83 -7.48 -9.06
N GLY A 618 -5.54 -7.13 -9.12
CA GLY A 618 -4.53 -7.50 -8.12
C GLY A 618 -4.34 -9.01 -8.03
N ASN A 619 -4.01 -9.48 -6.83
CA ASN A 619 -3.61 -10.88 -6.61
C ASN A 619 -4.74 -11.85 -6.30
N ASP A 620 -5.94 -11.33 -6.05
CA ASP A 620 -7.12 -12.13 -5.70
C ASP A 620 -8.00 -12.26 -6.94
N PRO A 621 -8.21 -13.48 -7.46
CA PRO A 621 -8.97 -13.69 -8.70
C PRO A 621 -10.47 -13.45 -8.53
N ARG A 622 -10.95 -13.22 -7.31
CA ARG A 622 -12.37 -12.95 -7.03
C ARG A 622 -12.77 -11.55 -7.48
N GLU A 623 -14.02 -11.43 -7.91
CA GLU A 623 -14.63 -10.16 -8.28
C GLU A 623 -14.66 -9.21 -7.07
N PHE A 624 -14.60 -7.88 -7.29
CA PHE A 624 -14.52 -6.91 -6.19
C PHE A 624 -15.67 -7.04 -5.18
N TRP A 625 -16.88 -7.33 -5.65
CA TRP A 625 -18.04 -7.51 -4.76
C TRP A 625 -17.89 -8.75 -3.87
N GLN A 626 -17.32 -9.84 -4.38
CA GLN A 626 -17.08 -11.06 -3.59
C GLN A 626 -16.03 -10.81 -2.50
N ARG A 627 -15.00 -10.02 -2.84
CA ARG A 627 -13.97 -9.60 -1.89
C ARG A 627 -14.58 -8.73 -0.80
N ALA A 628 -15.33 -7.69 -1.17
CA ALA A 628 -15.99 -6.81 -0.22
C ALA A 628 -16.95 -7.57 0.71
N GLU A 629 -17.77 -8.47 0.17
CA GLU A 629 -18.74 -9.28 0.92
C GLU A 629 -18.03 -10.22 1.91
N GLN A 630 -17.08 -11.02 1.43
CA GLN A 630 -16.35 -11.97 2.29
C GLN A 630 -15.57 -11.25 3.38
N ARG A 631 -14.96 -10.11 3.06
CA ARG A 631 -14.17 -9.31 3.99
C ARG A 631 -15.02 -8.84 5.17
N ASN A 632 -16.20 -8.25 4.91
CA ASN A 632 -17.07 -7.79 5.98
C ASN A 632 -17.71 -8.96 6.75
N ARG A 633 -17.94 -10.11 6.12
CA ARG A 633 -18.31 -11.36 6.81
C ARG A 633 -17.21 -11.84 7.75
N THR A 634 -15.95 -11.87 7.31
CA THR A 634 -14.82 -12.30 8.13
C THR A 634 -14.64 -11.41 9.37
N THR A 635 -14.91 -10.11 9.29
CA THR A 635 -14.94 -9.23 10.46
C THR A 635 -16.07 -9.62 11.42
N ALA A 636 -17.27 -9.90 10.91
CA ALA A 636 -18.39 -10.37 11.74
C ALA A 636 -18.12 -11.73 12.41
N GLU A 637 -17.62 -12.71 11.66
CA GLU A 637 -17.18 -14.01 12.18
C GLU A 637 -16.11 -13.87 13.26
N THR A 638 -15.20 -12.90 13.12
CA THR A 638 -14.18 -12.63 14.13
C THR A 638 -14.81 -12.12 15.41
N TYR A 639 -15.76 -11.18 15.32
CA TYR A 639 -16.50 -10.67 16.48
C TYR A 639 -17.31 -11.78 17.17
N ASP A 640 -18.00 -12.62 16.41
CA ASP A 640 -18.75 -13.78 16.91
C ASP A 640 -17.84 -14.76 17.66
N LYS A 641 -16.70 -15.15 17.07
CA LYS A 641 -15.71 -16.04 17.71
C LYS A 641 -15.12 -15.44 19.01
N LEU A 642 -15.05 -14.12 19.12
CA LEU A 642 -14.62 -13.43 20.34
C LEU A 642 -15.71 -13.40 21.44
N GLY A 643 -16.93 -13.83 21.11
CA GLY A 643 -18.07 -13.99 22.03
C GLY A 643 -19.16 -12.94 21.90
N LEU A 644 -19.12 -12.11 20.85
CA LEU A 644 -20.14 -11.09 20.59
C LEU A 644 -21.31 -11.67 19.79
N ALA A 645 -22.35 -10.86 19.57
CA ALA A 645 -23.49 -11.30 18.77
C ALA A 645 -23.09 -11.61 17.32
N GLU A 646 -23.75 -12.62 16.75
CA GLU A 646 -23.61 -12.97 15.33
C GLU A 646 -24.25 -11.87 14.46
N TYR A 647 -23.50 -11.40 13.47
CA TYR A 647 -23.96 -10.43 12.46
C TYR A 647 -23.67 -10.99 11.07
N GLU A 648 -24.45 -10.59 10.07
CA GLU A 648 -24.19 -10.99 8.68
C GLU A 648 -22.85 -10.42 8.19
N ALA A 649 -22.56 -9.16 8.50
CA ALA A 649 -21.32 -8.50 8.10
C ALA A 649 -21.02 -7.31 9.04
N ILE A 650 -19.75 -6.91 9.14
CA ILE A 650 -19.32 -5.71 9.88
C ILE A 650 -18.35 -4.89 9.02
N GLU A 651 -18.59 -3.58 8.95
CA GLU A 651 -17.63 -2.60 8.44
C GLU A 651 -16.90 -1.93 9.62
N GLY A 652 -15.57 -1.96 9.60
CA GLY A 652 -14.72 -1.44 10.68
C GLY A 652 -14.06 -0.11 10.32
N PHE A 653 -13.99 0.80 11.30
CA PHE A 653 -13.37 2.11 11.14
C PHE A 653 -12.45 2.42 12.33
N VAL A 654 -11.38 3.15 12.04
CA VAL A 654 -10.40 3.67 13.02
C VAL A 654 -10.41 5.19 12.97
N ARG A 655 -10.31 5.86 14.11
CA ARG A 655 -10.31 7.32 14.12
C ARG A 655 -8.90 7.84 13.87
N TRP A 656 -8.74 8.77 12.95
CA TRP A 656 -7.46 9.45 12.79
C TRP A 656 -7.22 10.38 13.99
N LYS A 657 -6.03 10.29 14.58
CA LYS A 657 -5.65 11.01 15.80
C LYS A 657 -4.78 12.25 15.55
N GLY A 658 -4.73 12.74 14.31
CA GLY A 658 -4.01 13.96 13.94
C GLY A 658 -2.52 13.75 13.61
N ASP A 659 -2.08 12.52 13.45
CA ASP A 659 -0.70 12.18 13.06
C ASP A 659 -0.55 12.14 11.53
N LEU A 660 0.25 13.04 10.97
CA LEU A 660 0.54 13.11 9.53
C LEU A 660 1.55 12.04 9.12
N ASP A 661 2.45 11.70 10.02
CA ASP A 661 3.59 10.84 9.72
C ASP A 661 3.09 9.45 9.33
N SER A 662 2.02 8.93 9.97
CA SER A 662 1.46 7.61 9.67
C SER A 662 1.02 7.35 8.22
N VAL A 663 1.03 8.37 7.34
CA VAL A 663 0.59 8.30 5.94
C VAL A 663 1.64 8.81 4.94
N LEU A 664 2.50 9.75 5.33
CA LEU A 664 3.60 10.30 4.51
C LEU A 664 4.82 9.37 4.49
#